data_AF-A0A926C9A6-F1
#
_entry.id   AF-A0A926C9A6-F1
#
_cell.length_a   1.000
_cell.length_b   1.000
_cell.length_c   1.000
_cell.angle_alpha   90.00
_cell.angle_beta   90.00
_cell.angle_gamma   90.00
#
_symmetry.space_group_name_H-M   'P 1'
#
loop_
_entity.id
_entity.type
_entity.pdbx_description
1 polymer ?
#
loop_
_entity_poly.entity_id
_entity_poly.type
_entity_poly.pdbx_seq_one_letter_code
_entity_poly.pdbx_strand_id
1 'polypeptide(L)'
;MFARMPMMAVVLVALLAGTVAAAPSAPPRATAPGQAPIAAPVRFASFNASLNRNATGQLVTDLSTPDNQQAKNAAETIQRVNPDVVLINEFDYDAQGQALRLFQQNYLAVAQNDALAVTYPYSYTAESNTGIASGFDLNNNGAVVTTPGAAGYGDDAYGFGVFPGQFGMAIYSKYPIDTAKIRTFQKFLWKDLPGALLPDDPATAGVAADWYSAEELAVFRLSSKSHWDVPIDVNGTMIHALVSHPTPPTFDGPEDRNGRRNHDEIRLWADYVSPGRAAYLYDDKGATGGLTAGANFVIMGDQNADPEDGDSVDSAILQILNLPNVNTSITPASPGGPQQAAAQGGANAVHKGDPAFDTADFADGAPGNLRVDYVLPSTSLRMIDAEVFWPLNTDPLFRLVGVFTPPTGFPTSDHRLVWADVQAVTTVTAKVETPPVVDADVRPGGEPNGDADDPAIYVHPTDPSRSFVIGVLKNGGLQVYDLAGAVLQTIAPADIRYNNIDLQYGFTLGAEQIDIAVATDRRNDKLVFFRIDPASRQLTDITDPALGRLFSAGNDQVLVDQQTAYGIALYRSAKSGKTFVFVSQRSADTVAQFELVAGAAGKLSATPVRSFKLRIPAGGELEDAQIEGMVADHLLGTLYIAQEKAGIWKVGAEPDVTAAPSQIDQVYPNGGNLKADAEGLVIYYLPGGKGYLLASSQGDSTFAVYTREGANAYLGSFRVGDGTAADGVQNSDGADIVNVGLGSAYPNGLLVVHDGSNDPAVLVEDDGELENASTNFKFVDWRDVAQGFLPGALQVNTVGYAPRAPNSSRAFLPVVGQPAAGR
;
A
#
# COMPACT_ATOMS: atom_id res chain seq x y z
N MET A 1 -28.24 24.18 -73.30
CA MET A 1 -29.57 23.60 -73.00
C MET A 1 -29.91 24.03 -71.58
N PHE A 2 -30.94 24.87 -71.41
CA PHE A 2 -31.59 25.37 -70.17
C PHE A 2 -30.67 25.82 -69.00
N ALA A 3 -30.34 27.10 -68.78
CA ALA A 3 -31.17 28.25 -68.35
C ALA A 3 -32.04 27.94 -67.11
N ARG A 4 -31.79 28.52 -65.91
CA ARG A 4 -32.18 29.87 -65.41
C ARG A 4 -31.69 29.98 -63.95
N MET A 5 -31.41 31.09 -63.28
CA MET A 5 -31.52 32.56 -63.45
C MET A 5 -30.74 33.25 -62.27
N PRO A 6 -30.57 34.59 -62.24
CA PRO A 6 -29.43 35.30 -61.65
C PRO A 6 -29.78 36.35 -60.56
N MET A 7 -28.80 37.24 -60.27
CA MET A 7 -28.79 38.52 -59.51
C MET A 7 -28.58 38.40 -57.99
N MET A 8 -27.74 39.21 -57.31
CA MET A 8 -27.12 40.50 -57.65
C MET A 8 -25.92 40.82 -56.72
N ALA A 9 -24.80 41.19 -57.34
CA ALA A 9 -24.00 42.41 -57.09
C ALA A 9 -23.38 42.75 -55.71
N VAL A 10 -22.06 42.93 -55.82
CA VAL A 10 -21.03 43.44 -54.89
C VAL A 10 -21.17 44.93 -54.60
N VAL A 11 -20.88 45.38 -53.37
CA VAL A 11 -20.12 46.61 -53.09
C VAL A 11 -19.24 46.43 -51.84
N LEU A 12 -17.99 46.88 -51.97
CA LEU A 12 -16.87 46.89 -51.02
C LEU A 12 -16.77 48.27 -50.35
N VAL A 13 -16.60 48.37 -49.02
CA VAL A 13 -15.93 49.53 -48.37
C VAL A 13 -15.24 49.07 -47.07
N ALA A 14 -13.98 49.46 -46.92
CA ALA A 14 -13.09 49.21 -45.79
C ALA A 14 -13.37 50.12 -44.57
N LEU A 15 -13.04 49.65 -43.37
CA LEU A 15 -12.77 50.53 -42.22
C LEU A 15 -11.78 49.92 -41.24
N LEU A 16 -10.93 50.81 -40.73
CA LEU A 16 -9.72 50.59 -39.95
C LEU A 16 -10.00 49.92 -38.59
N ALA A 17 -9.17 48.96 -38.21
CA ALA A 17 -9.09 48.45 -36.85
C ALA A 17 -7.94 49.13 -36.10
N GLY A 18 -8.28 49.94 -35.10
CA GLY A 18 -7.39 50.51 -34.09
C GLY A 18 -7.64 49.83 -32.74
N THR A 19 -6.63 49.09 -32.31
CA THR A 19 -6.32 48.48 -31.01
C THR A 19 -7.04 48.96 -29.75
N VAL A 20 -7.63 48.01 -29.00
CA VAL A 20 -7.63 48.00 -27.52
C VAL A 20 -7.08 46.64 -27.09
N ALA A 21 -5.96 46.66 -26.38
CA ALA A 21 -5.29 45.47 -25.88
C ALA A 21 -6.10 44.85 -24.73
N ALA A 22 -6.65 43.66 -24.96
CA ALA A 22 -7.05 42.75 -23.89
C ALA A 22 -5.87 41.80 -23.64
N ALA A 23 -5.38 41.76 -22.40
CA ALA A 23 -4.40 40.78 -21.98
C ALA A 23 -4.95 39.36 -22.23
N PRO A 24 -4.16 38.43 -22.78
CA PRO A 24 -4.62 37.07 -22.97
C PRO A 24 -4.87 36.46 -21.59
N SER A 25 -6.13 36.09 -21.33
CA SER A 25 -6.47 35.16 -20.26
C SER A 25 -5.67 33.89 -20.50
N ALA A 26 -4.77 33.55 -19.56
CA ALA A 26 -4.09 32.28 -19.58
C ALA A 26 -5.14 31.15 -19.71
N PRO A 27 -4.92 30.15 -20.57
CA PRO A 27 -5.80 28.99 -20.59
C PRO A 27 -5.80 28.36 -19.20
N PRO A 28 -6.94 27.80 -18.73
CA PRO A 28 -6.96 27.04 -17.50
C PRO A 28 -5.90 25.95 -17.62
N ARG A 29 -4.94 25.96 -16.69
CA ARG A 29 -3.93 24.91 -16.56
C ARG A 29 -4.69 23.61 -16.34
N ALA A 30 -4.57 22.67 -17.27
CA ALA A 30 -5.16 21.35 -17.12
C ALA A 30 -4.64 20.74 -15.82
N THR A 31 -5.53 20.60 -14.84
CA THR A 31 -5.32 19.70 -13.71
C THR A 31 -5.17 18.30 -14.29
N ALA A 32 -4.18 17.55 -13.81
CA ALA A 32 -4.05 16.13 -14.14
C ALA A 32 -5.41 15.43 -13.94
N PRO A 33 -5.81 14.52 -14.83
CA PRO A 33 -7.08 13.82 -14.68
C PRO A 33 -7.06 13.06 -13.36
N GLY A 34 -7.94 13.44 -12.43
CA GLY A 34 -8.19 12.65 -11.22
C GLY A 34 -8.68 11.28 -11.66
N GLN A 35 -7.90 10.25 -11.35
CA GLN A 35 -8.25 8.85 -11.61
C GLN A 35 -9.48 8.52 -10.77
N ALA A 36 -10.52 7.98 -11.39
CA ALA A 36 -11.63 7.41 -10.65
C ALA A 36 -11.13 6.11 -9.97
N PRO A 37 -11.34 5.91 -8.66
CA PRO A 37 -10.86 4.73 -7.97
C PRO A 37 -11.54 3.47 -8.52
N ILE A 38 -10.80 2.36 -8.48
CA ILE A 38 -11.34 1.04 -8.81
C ILE A 38 -12.33 0.64 -7.70
N ALA A 39 -13.62 0.72 -8.00
CA ALA A 39 -14.69 0.46 -7.03
C ALA A 39 -14.77 -1.00 -6.57
N ALA A 40 -14.31 -1.94 -7.40
CA ALA A 40 -14.37 -3.38 -7.14
C ALA A 40 -12.96 -3.98 -7.20
N PRO A 41 -12.66 -5.02 -6.40
CA PRO A 41 -11.38 -5.72 -6.51
C PRO A 41 -11.15 -6.25 -7.93
N VAL A 42 -9.89 -6.27 -8.36
CA VAL A 42 -9.44 -6.76 -9.67
C VAL A 42 -8.54 -7.95 -9.42
N ARG A 43 -8.82 -9.07 -10.07
CA ARG A 43 -8.04 -10.30 -9.88
C ARG A 43 -6.87 -10.39 -10.85
N PHE A 44 -5.65 -10.38 -10.33
CA PHE A 44 -4.43 -10.69 -11.09
C PHE A 44 -4.01 -12.13 -10.79
N ALA A 45 -3.60 -12.89 -11.80
CA ALA A 45 -3.20 -14.30 -11.64
C ALA A 45 -1.98 -14.68 -12.47
N SER A 46 -1.05 -15.43 -11.88
CA SER A 46 0.05 -16.09 -12.59
C SER A 46 -0.25 -17.58 -12.72
N PHE A 47 0.03 -18.16 -13.89
CA PHE A 47 -0.09 -19.59 -14.09
C PHE A 47 0.98 -20.11 -15.06
N ASN A 48 2.00 -20.78 -14.55
CA ASN A 48 2.82 -21.65 -15.39
C ASN A 48 1.99 -22.89 -15.77
N ALA A 49 1.50 -22.91 -17.01
CA ALA A 49 0.55 -23.92 -17.49
C ALA A 49 1.23 -25.06 -18.26
N SER A 50 2.57 -25.04 -18.38
CA SER A 50 3.38 -26.00 -19.15
C SER A 50 2.81 -26.28 -20.55
N LEU A 51 2.32 -25.22 -21.21
CA LEU A 51 1.82 -25.26 -22.58
C LEU A 51 2.96 -25.10 -23.60
N ASN A 52 4.17 -25.51 -23.25
CA ASN A 52 5.32 -25.59 -24.12
C ASN A 52 5.36 -26.96 -24.82
N ARG A 53 6.05 -27.03 -25.95
CA ARG A 53 6.19 -28.28 -26.73
C ARG A 53 7.64 -28.53 -27.10
N ASN A 54 7.90 -29.71 -27.66
CA ASN A 54 9.25 -30.13 -28.07
C ASN A 54 9.57 -29.79 -29.53
N ALA A 55 8.62 -29.20 -30.26
CA ALA A 55 8.78 -28.82 -31.65
C ALA A 55 8.07 -27.50 -31.98
N THR A 56 8.71 -26.69 -32.82
CA THR A 56 8.18 -25.40 -33.28
C THR A 56 6.79 -25.57 -33.93
N GLY A 57 5.83 -24.76 -33.51
CA GLY A 57 4.47 -24.76 -34.05
C GLY A 57 3.58 -25.91 -33.58
N GLN A 58 4.10 -26.82 -32.74
CA GLN A 58 3.28 -27.89 -32.17
C GLN A 58 2.19 -27.34 -31.27
N LEU A 59 2.46 -26.31 -30.45
CA LEU A 59 1.43 -25.69 -29.61
C LEU A 59 0.27 -25.15 -30.47
N VAL A 60 0.57 -24.45 -31.57
CA VAL A 60 -0.44 -23.96 -32.52
C VAL A 60 -1.29 -25.12 -33.05
N THR A 61 -0.65 -26.24 -33.38
CA THR A 61 -1.33 -27.45 -33.87
C THR A 61 -2.27 -28.02 -32.81
N ASP A 62 -1.80 -28.18 -31.58
CA ASP A 62 -2.58 -28.71 -30.46
C ASP A 62 -3.78 -27.81 -30.13
N LEU A 63 -3.58 -26.49 -30.16
CA LEU A 63 -4.62 -25.51 -29.87
C LEU A 63 -5.61 -25.30 -31.03
N SER A 64 -5.28 -25.76 -32.25
CA SER A 64 -6.13 -25.58 -33.44
C SER A 64 -7.45 -26.34 -33.37
N THR A 65 -7.52 -27.38 -32.51
CA THR A 65 -8.73 -28.13 -32.18
C THR A 65 -9.04 -27.94 -30.70
N PRO A 66 -10.29 -28.13 -30.25
CA PRO A 66 -10.66 -28.04 -28.84
C PRO A 66 -10.45 -29.37 -28.10
N ASP A 67 -9.50 -30.23 -28.52
CA ASP A 67 -9.39 -31.61 -28.03
C ASP A 67 -8.18 -31.88 -27.14
N ASN A 68 -7.21 -30.95 -27.03
CA ASN A 68 -6.04 -31.14 -26.18
C ASN A 68 -6.43 -31.11 -24.69
N GLN A 69 -6.23 -32.23 -23.99
CA GLN A 69 -6.70 -32.38 -22.61
C GLN A 69 -5.97 -31.46 -21.60
N GLN A 70 -4.65 -31.25 -21.76
CA GLN A 70 -3.88 -30.35 -20.90
C GLN A 70 -4.40 -28.91 -21.05
N ALA A 71 -4.61 -28.45 -22.28
CA ALA A 71 -5.16 -27.13 -22.56
C ALA A 71 -6.61 -26.97 -22.04
N LYS A 72 -7.44 -28.03 -22.08
CA LYS A 72 -8.76 -28.02 -21.41
C LYS A 72 -8.65 -27.86 -19.91
N ASN A 73 -7.74 -28.60 -19.27
CA ASN A 73 -7.56 -28.51 -17.82
C ASN A 73 -7.05 -27.12 -17.43
N ALA A 74 -6.06 -26.57 -18.15
CA ALA A 74 -5.56 -25.23 -17.92
C ALA A 74 -6.67 -24.17 -18.08
N ALA A 75 -7.48 -24.28 -19.14
CA ALA A 75 -8.62 -23.39 -19.34
C ALA A 75 -9.70 -23.54 -18.27
N GLU A 76 -9.99 -24.77 -17.81
CA GLU A 76 -10.95 -25.01 -16.72
C GLU A 76 -10.47 -24.36 -15.41
N THR A 77 -9.19 -24.51 -15.07
CA THR A 77 -8.59 -23.85 -13.90
C THR A 77 -8.75 -22.32 -13.99
N ILE A 78 -8.41 -21.73 -15.14
CA ILE A 78 -8.58 -20.28 -15.36
C ILE A 78 -10.05 -19.87 -15.29
N GLN A 79 -10.99 -20.65 -15.83
CA GLN A 79 -12.42 -20.35 -15.80
C GLN A 79 -13.02 -20.41 -14.38
N ARG A 80 -12.51 -21.30 -13.53
CA ARG A 80 -12.95 -21.41 -12.14
C ARG A 80 -12.41 -20.29 -11.27
N VAL A 81 -11.14 -19.93 -11.47
CA VAL A 81 -10.53 -18.79 -10.76
C VAL A 81 -11.04 -17.45 -11.31
N ASN A 82 -11.40 -17.41 -12.59
CA ASN A 82 -11.93 -16.26 -13.34
C ASN A 82 -11.11 -14.95 -13.20
N PRO A 83 -9.78 -14.99 -13.37
CA PRO A 83 -8.95 -13.80 -13.19
C PRO A 83 -9.32 -12.71 -14.20
N ASP A 84 -9.14 -11.45 -13.83
CA ASP A 84 -9.34 -10.31 -14.74
C ASP A 84 -8.12 -10.07 -15.62
N VAL A 85 -6.93 -10.32 -15.08
CA VAL A 85 -5.65 -10.32 -15.79
C VAL A 85 -4.93 -11.62 -15.44
N VAL A 86 -4.51 -12.38 -16.45
CA VAL A 86 -3.76 -13.63 -16.24
C VAL A 86 -2.51 -13.67 -17.11
N LEU A 87 -1.37 -13.91 -16.46
CA LEU A 87 -0.12 -14.30 -17.11
C LEU A 87 -0.07 -15.82 -17.21
N ILE A 88 0.29 -16.32 -18.38
CA ILE A 88 0.57 -17.72 -18.62
C ILE A 88 2.06 -17.86 -18.96
N ASN A 89 2.81 -18.51 -18.08
CA ASN A 89 4.19 -18.93 -18.32
C ASN A 89 4.20 -20.27 -19.07
N GLU A 90 5.32 -20.57 -19.72
CA GLU A 90 5.50 -21.73 -20.60
C GLU A 90 4.46 -21.83 -21.71
N PHE A 91 4.21 -20.70 -22.38
CA PHE A 91 3.35 -20.62 -23.55
C PHE A 91 4.20 -20.35 -24.77
N ASP A 92 4.46 -21.36 -25.62
CA ASP A 92 5.35 -21.23 -26.78
C ASP A 92 4.95 -20.02 -27.65
N TYR A 93 5.95 -19.19 -27.95
CA TYR A 93 5.78 -18.01 -28.78
C TYR A 93 5.65 -18.40 -30.26
N ASP A 94 4.68 -17.80 -30.93
CA ASP A 94 4.58 -17.79 -32.38
C ASP A 94 4.43 -16.36 -32.90
N ALA A 95 5.23 -16.00 -33.91
CA ALA A 95 5.30 -14.63 -34.42
C ALA A 95 3.98 -14.11 -35.03
N GLN A 96 3.02 -14.99 -35.31
CA GLN A 96 1.71 -14.61 -35.83
C GLN A 96 0.63 -14.51 -34.73
N GLY A 97 0.96 -14.80 -33.47
CA GLY A 97 0.03 -14.87 -32.33
C GLY A 97 -1.12 -15.85 -32.54
N GLN A 98 -0.90 -16.93 -33.29
CA GLN A 98 -1.89 -17.97 -33.56
C GLN A 98 -2.23 -18.75 -32.29
N ALA A 99 -1.23 -19.21 -31.53
CA ALA A 99 -1.45 -19.95 -30.30
C ALA A 99 -2.29 -19.11 -29.32
N LEU A 100 -1.93 -17.82 -29.16
CA LEU A 100 -2.65 -16.85 -28.32
C LEU A 100 -4.15 -16.75 -28.70
N ARG A 101 -4.45 -16.61 -30.00
CA ARG A 101 -5.85 -16.54 -30.48
C ARG A 101 -6.58 -17.87 -30.33
N LEU A 102 -5.93 -18.99 -30.64
CA LEU A 102 -6.53 -20.32 -30.61
C LEU A 102 -6.85 -20.76 -29.19
N PHE A 103 -5.99 -20.47 -28.21
CA PHE A 103 -6.28 -20.76 -26.80
C PHE A 103 -7.51 -19.98 -26.31
N GLN A 104 -7.60 -18.68 -26.63
CA GLN A 104 -8.79 -17.88 -26.32
C GLN A 104 -10.06 -18.44 -26.99
N GLN A 105 -9.99 -18.79 -28.28
CA GLN A 105 -11.17 -19.18 -29.07
C GLN A 105 -11.68 -20.59 -28.75
N ASN A 106 -10.77 -21.56 -28.67
CA ASN A 106 -11.14 -22.97 -28.58
C ASN A 106 -11.22 -23.49 -27.15
N TYR A 107 -10.61 -22.78 -26.19
CA TYR A 107 -10.48 -23.24 -24.80
C TYR A 107 -11.07 -22.25 -23.80
N LEU A 108 -10.58 -21.01 -23.72
CA LEU A 108 -11.06 -20.05 -22.71
C LEU A 108 -12.51 -19.59 -22.97
N ALA A 109 -12.86 -19.29 -24.22
CA ALA A 109 -14.23 -18.89 -24.61
C ALA A 109 -15.22 -20.07 -24.72
N VAL A 110 -14.77 -21.29 -24.41
CA VAL A 110 -15.58 -22.51 -24.43
C VAL A 110 -15.66 -23.05 -23.01
N ALA A 111 -16.87 -23.18 -22.47
CA ALA A 111 -17.07 -23.72 -21.12
C ALA A 111 -16.43 -25.11 -20.99
N GLN A 112 -15.54 -25.27 -20.01
CA GLN A 112 -14.95 -26.56 -19.67
C GLN A 112 -15.74 -27.19 -18.53
N ASN A 113 -16.39 -28.33 -18.79
CA ASN A 113 -17.32 -28.96 -17.85
C ASN A 113 -18.43 -27.97 -17.41
N ASP A 114 -18.62 -27.77 -16.11
CA ASP A 114 -19.58 -26.83 -15.51
C ASP A 114 -18.98 -25.44 -15.23
N ALA A 115 -17.71 -25.20 -15.55
CA ALA A 115 -17.08 -23.89 -15.43
C ALA A 115 -17.57 -22.93 -16.53
N LEU A 116 -17.79 -21.66 -16.18
CA LEU A 116 -18.24 -20.65 -17.13
C LEU A 116 -17.08 -20.23 -18.04
N ALA A 117 -17.36 -20.13 -19.35
CA ALA A 117 -16.41 -19.59 -20.30
C ALA A 117 -15.95 -18.17 -19.92
N VAL A 118 -14.68 -17.86 -20.19
CA VAL A 118 -14.07 -16.54 -19.96
C VAL A 118 -13.57 -15.95 -21.28
N THR A 119 -13.83 -14.67 -21.49
CA THR A 119 -13.38 -13.95 -22.68
C THR A 119 -12.46 -12.80 -22.28
N TYR A 120 -11.25 -12.80 -22.82
CA TYR A 120 -10.29 -11.72 -22.69
C TYR A 120 -10.19 -10.97 -24.02
N PRO A 121 -10.81 -9.78 -24.15
CA PRO A 121 -10.75 -8.97 -25.36
C PRO A 121 -9.36 -8.42 -25.67
N TYR A 122 -8.45 -8.40 -24.68
CA TYR A 122 -7.08 -7.92 -24.83
C TYR A 122 -6.11 -9.02 -24.47
N SER A 123 -5.07 -9.18 -25.27
CA SER A 123 -3.99 -10.12 -25.02
C SER A 123 -2.69 -9.67 -25.66
N TYR A 124 -1.57 -10.15 -25.13
CA TYR A 124 -0.25 -9.80 -25.62
C TYR A 124 0.72 -10.99 -25.46
N THR A 125 1.65 -11.09 -26.40
CA THR A 125 2.79 -12.02 -26.37
C THR A 125 3.95 -11.37 -27.13
N ALA A 126 5.18 -11.73 -26.79
CA ALA A 126 6.39 -11.22 -27.43
C ALA A 126 7.46 -12.31 -27.50
N GLU A 127 8.48 -12.08 -28.33
CA GLU A 127 9.60 -12.99 -28.52
C GLU A 127 10.37 -13.22 -27.20
N SER A 128 10.68 -14.48 -26.91
CA SER A 128 11.47 -14.90 -25.75
C SER A 128 12.92 -15.18 -26.14
N ASN A 129 13.86 -15.06 -25.20
CA ASN A 129 15.28 -15.39 -25.43
C ASN A 129 15.55 -16.90 -25.51
N THR A 130 14.59 -17.72 -25.10
CA THR A 130 14.66 -19.18 -25.13
C THR A 130 14.86 -19.71 -26.54
N GLY A 131 15.87 -20.57 -26.69
CA GLY A 131 16.20 -21.22 -27.94
C GLY A 131 16.59 -20.26 -29.06
N ILE A 132 16.94 -19.00 -28.78
CA ILE A 132 17.60 -18.12 -29.76
C ILE A 132 19.10 -18.38 -29.66
N ALA A 133 19.71 -18.91 -30.72
CA ALA A 133 21.15 -19.20 -30.75
C ALA A 133 21.99 -17.93 -30.46
N SER A 134 22.92 -18.03 -29.50
CA SER A 134 23.84 -16.92 -29.18
C SER A 134 25.00 -16.79 -30.17
N GLY A 135 25.40 -17.92 -30.77
CA GLY A 135 26.60 -18.04 -31.61
C GLY A 135 27.89 -18.32 -30.83
N PHE A 136 27.80 -18.58 -29.52
CA PHE A 136 28.91 -18.85 -28.61
C PHE A 136 28.71 -20.16 -27.84
N ASP A 137 29.79 -20.67 -27.23
CA ASP A 137 29.83 -21.90 -26.41
C ASP A 137 29.62 -21.51 -24.94
N LEU A 138 28.36 -21.30 -24.55
CA LEU A 138 28.05 -20.66 -23.27
C LEU A 138 28.20 -21.60 -22.06
N ASN A 139 28.35 -22.90 -22.30
CA ASN A 139 28.61 -23.90 -21.27
C ASN A 139 30.06 -24.43 -21.29
N ASN A 140 30.95 -23.85 -22.10
CA ASN A 140 32.38 -24.18 -22.19
C ASN A 140 32.65 -25.68 -22.46
N ASN A 141 31.81 -26.35 -23.24
CA ASN A 141 31.99 -27.77 -23.56
C ASN A 141 32.92 -28.04 -24.76
N GLY A 142 33.36 -26.99 -25.44
CA GLY A 142 34.24 -27.01 -26.61
C GLY A 142 33.52 -27.02 -27.95
N ALA A 143 32.20 -26.84 -27.99
CA ALA A 143 31.40 -26.83 -29.21
C ALA A 143 30.33 -25.72 -29.19
N VAL A 144 30.18 -25.03 -30.32
CA VAL A 144 29.09 -24.06 -30.55
C VAL A 144 27.98 -24.72 -31.36
N VAL A 145 26.79 -24.86 -30.79
CA VAL A 145 25.62 -25.50 -31.42
C VAL A 145 24.54 -24.48 -31.77
N THR A 146 24.38 -24.18 -33.06
CA THR A 146 23.42 -23.15 -33.55
C THR A 146 22.22 -23.71 -34.31
N THR A 147 22.09 -25.04 -34.42
CA THR A 147 20.99 -25.69 -35.14
C THR A 147 19.87 -26.12 -34.19
N PRO A 148 18.64 -25.56 -34.28
CA PRO A 148 17.51 -25.96 -33.44
C PRO A 148 17.27 -27.47 -33.44
N GLY A 149 17.01 -28.03 -32.26
CA GLY A 149 16.79 -29.47 -32.04
C GLY A 149 18.03 -30.35 -32.06
N ALA A 150 19.23 -29.82 -32.35
CA ALA A 150 20.47 -30.56 -32.18
C ALA A 150 20.82 -30.74 -30.69
N ALA A 151 21.52 -31.84 -30.35
CA ALA A 151 22.02 -32.04 -28.99
C ALA A 151 22.99 -30.91 -28.62
N GLY A 152 22.81 -30.32 -27.44
CA GLY A 152 23.58 -29.15 -26.98
C GLY A 152 23.04 -27.79 -27.44
N TYR A 153 22.02 -27.74 -28.31
CA TYR A 153 21.52 -26.47 -28.85
C TYR A 153 21.01 -25.51 -27.77
N GLY A 154 20.25 -26.04 -26.79
CA GLY A 154 19.68 -25.21 -25.73
C GLY A 154 20.74 -24.61 -24.82
N ASP A 155 21.87 -25.29 -24.63
CA ASP A 155 22.95 -24.83 -23.76
C ASP A 155 23.70 -23.61 -24.31
N ASP A 156 23.68 -23.42 -25.64
CA ASP A 156 24.32 -22.30 -26.36
C ASP A 156 23.34 -21.21 -26.81
N ALA A 157 22.06 -21.34 -26.46
CA ALA A 157 21.06 -20.31 -26.70
C ALA A 157 21.13 -19.20 -25.63
N TYR A 158 20.60 -18.00 -25.93
CA TYR A 158 20.55 -16.92 -24.94
C TYR A 158 19.78 -17.30 -23.66
N GLY A 159 18.78 -18.16 -23.79
CA GLY A 159 18.21 -18.96 -22.70
C GLY A 159 17.87 -20.35 -23.21
N PHE A 160 17.85 -21.33 -22.32
CA PHE A 160 17.65 -22.72 -22.71
C PHE A 160 16.33 -22.94 -23.45
N GLY A 161 16.40 -23.59 -24.60
CA GLY A 161 15.25 -23.98 -25.41
C GLY A 161 15.70 -24.70 -26.67
N VAL A 162 14.94 -25.70 -27.12
CA VAL A 162 15.30 -26.52 -28.29
C VAL A 162 14.89 -25.87 -29.62
N PHE A 163 14.11 -24.79 -29.58
CA PHE A 163 13.80 -23.91 -30.70
C PHE A 163 13.47 -22.48 -30.22
N PRO A 164 13.61 -21.45 -31.09
CA PRO A 164 13.27 -20.06 -30.74
C PRO A 164 11.81 -19.90 -30.30
N GLY A 165 11.60 -19.40 -29.08
CA GLY A 165 10.28 -19.11 -28.53
C GLY A 165 9.66 -20.22 -27.68
N GLN A 166 10.35 -21.35 -27.47
CA GLN A 166 9.90 -22.37 -26.51
C GLN A 166 9.79 -21.78 -25.10
N PHE A 167 8.84 -22.18 -24.27
CA PHE A 167 8.70 -21.64 -22.89
C PHE A 167 8.42 -20.12 -22.81
N GLY A 168 7.83 -19.55 -23.86
CA GLY A 168 7.44 -18.14 -23.90
C GLY A 168 6.35 -17.79 -22.88
N MET A 169 5.75 -16.61 -23.03
CA MET A 169 4.66 -16.16 -22.17
C MET A 169 3.49 -15.58 -22.97
N ALA A 170 2.32 -15.56 -22.35
CA ALA A 170 1.13 -14.90 -22.85
C ALA A 170 0.40 -14.19 -21.71
N ILE A 171 -0.07 -12.97 -21.94
CA ILE A 171 -0.96 -12.27 -20.99
C ILE A 171 -2.32 -12.05 -21.63
N TYR A 172 -3.38 -12.30 -20.85
CA TYR A 172 -4.77 -12.03 -21.21
C TYR A 172 -5.39 -11.08 -20.20
N SER A 173 -6.21 -10.14 -20.67
CA SER A 173 -6.83 -9.11 -19.83
C SER A 173 -8.26 -8.80 -20.26
N LYS A 174 -9.15 -8.66 -19.26
CA LYS A 174 -10.51 -8.13 -19.44
C LYS A 174 -10.48 -6.61 -19.67
N TYR A 175 -9.40 -5.96 -19.27
CA TYR A 175 -9.16 -4.52 -19.37
C TYR A 175 -8.18 -4.16 -20.49
N PRO A 176 -8.30 -2.97 -21.11
CA PRO A 176 -7.40 -2.52 -22.17
C PRO A 176 -5.91 -2.58 -21.77
N ILE A 177 -5.09 -3.11 -22.68
CA ILE A 177 -3.62 -3.05 -22.58
C ILE A 177 -3.13 -1.86 -23.42
N ASP A 178 -2.35 -0.94 -22.83
CA ASP A 178 -1.71 0.17 -23.55
C ASP A 178 -0.48 -0.34 -24.30
N THR A 179 -0.71 -1.01 -25.44
CA THR A 179 0.35 -1.65 -26.24
C THR A 179 1.43 -0.69 -26.72
N ALA A 180 1.14 0.61 -26.82
CA ALA A 180 2.12 1.61 -27.24
C ALA A 180 3.20 1.83 -26.18
N LYS A 181 2.84 1.66 -24.90
CA LYS A 181 3.72 1.88 -23.74
C LYS A 181 4.32 0.60 -23.16
N ILE A 182 4.04 -0.57 -23.73
CA ILE A 182 4.72 -1.80 -23.33
C ILE A 182 6.23 -1.63 -23.50
N ARG A 183 6.95 -2.02 -22.44
CA ARG A 183 8.41 -2.13 -22.42
C ARG A 183 8.79 -3.60 -22.29
N THR A 184 9.79 -4.01 -23.05
CA THR A 184 10.36 -5.36 -22.99
C THR A 184 11.86 -5.22 -22.75
N PHE A 185 12.43 -6.11 -21.95
CA PHE A 185 13.85 -6.10 -21.59
C PHE A 185 14.59 -7.30 -22.18
N GLN A 186 14.15 -7.77 -23.36
CA GLN A 186 14.70 -8.97 -24.00
C GLN A 186 16.21 -8.81 -24.23
N LYS A 187 16.67 -7.64 -24.68
CA LYS A 187 18.04 -7.40 -25.15
C LYS A 187 18.93 -6.70 -24.13
N PHE A 188 18.43 -6.43 -22.92
CA PHE A 188 19.26 -5.87 -21.85
C PHE A 188 20.39 -6.86 -21.52
N LEU A 189 21.65 -6.40 -21.55
CA LEU A 189 22.82 -7.26 -21.38
C LEU A 189 23.12 -7.52 -19.90
N TRP A 190 23.54 -8.74 -19.55
CA TRP A 190 23.84 -9.09 -18.16
C TRP A 190 24.97 -8.23 -17.59
N LYS A 191 26.04 -8.02 -18.36
CA LYS A 191 27.16 -7.17 -17.96
C LYS A 191 26.82 -5.69 -17.72
N ASP A 192 25.68 -5.21 -18.21
CA ASP A 192 25.27 -3.81 -18.05
C ASP A 192 24.55 -3.58 -16.72
N LEU A 193 24.23 -4.65 -15.97
CA LEU A 193 23.73 -4.58 -14.61
C LEU A 193 24.89 -4.22 -13.65
N PRO A 194 24.80 -3.12 -12.89
CA PRO A 194 25.87 -2.71 -11.98
C PRO A 194 26.11 -3.76 -10.89
N GLY A 195 27.35 -4.27 -10.82
CA GLY A 195 27.71 -5.32 -9.89
C GLY A 195 27.01 -6.66 -10.19
N ALA A 196 26.79 -6.96 -11.48
CA ALA A 196 26.25 -8.24 -11.92
C ALA A 196 27.01 -9.42 -11.30
N LEU A 197 26.28 -10.43 -10.86
CA LEU A 197 26.81 -11.68 -10.33
C LEU A 197 27.28 -12.60 -11.46
N LEU A 198 28.21 -12.13 -12.29
CA LEU A 198 28.79 -12.95 -13.34
C LEU A 198 29.54 -14.15 -12.73
N PRO A 199 29.41 -15.36 -13.30
CA PRO A 199 30.01 -16.58 -12.74
C PRO A 199 31.52 -16.64 -12.95
N ASP A 200 32.21 -17.26 -11.98
CA ASP A 200 33.64 -17.56 -12.03
C ASP A 200 33.84 -18.93 -12.69
N ASP A 201 34.92 -19.11 -13.45
CA ASP A 201 35.32 -20.44 -13.95
C ASP A 201 36.02 -21.24 -12.82
N PRO A 202 35.46 -22.40 -12.40
CA PRO A 202 36.08 -23.25 -11.38
C PRO A 202 37.49 -23.75 -11.75
N ALA A 203 37.86 -23.73 -13.03
CA ALA A 203 39.17 -24.12 -13.52
C ALA A 203 40.26 -23.04 -13.31
N THR A 204 39.88 -21.78 -13.09
CA THR A 204 40.78 -20.60 -13.00
C THR A 204 40.67 -19.91 -11.64
N ALA A 205 40.94 -20.68 -10.57
CA ALA A 205 40.86 -20.20 -9.20
C ALA A 205 41.54 -18.82 -8.97
N GLY A 206 40.77 -17.88 -8.41
CA GLY A 206 41.24 -16.54 -8.05
C GLY A 206 41.08 -15.48 -9.14
N VAL A 207 40.50 -15.82 -10.28
CA VAL A 207 39.99 -14.86 -11.28
C VAL A 207 38.48 -14.76 -11.10
N ALA A 208 37.97 -13.54 -11.05
CA ALA A 208 36.53 -13.29 -10.86
C ALA A 208 35.85 -12.99 -12.20
N ALA A 209 34.60 -13.42 -12.34
CA ALA A 209 33.70 -13.17 -13.46
C ALA A 209 34.28 -13.58 -14.83
N ASP A 210 35.00 -14.71 -14.89
CA ASP A 210 35.74 -15.14 -16.07
C ASP A 210 35.16 -16.36 -16.79
N TRP A 211 33.97 -16.85 -16.38
CA TRP A 211 33.29 -17.91 -17.12
C TRP A 211 32.98 -17.52 -18.58
N TYR A 212 32.58 -16.27 -18.80
CA TYR A 212 32.28 -15.72 -20.13
C TYR A 212 33.38 -14.77 -20.59
N SER A 213 33.77 -14.90 -21.84
CA SER A 213 34.65 -13.98 -22.55
C SER A 213 34.01 -12.59 -22.73
N ALA A 214 34.86 -11.60 -23.06
CA ALA A 214 34.40 -10.24 -23.34
C ALA A 214 33.46 -10.18 -24.57
N GLU A 215 33.70 -11.04 -25.56
CA GLU A 215 32.88 -11.17 -26.78
C GLU A 215 31.50 -11.77 -26.47
N GLU A 216 31.43 -12.78 -25.60
CA GLU A 216 30.17 -13.36 -25.13
C GLU A 216 29.36 -12.34 -24.34
N LEU A 217 29.97 -11.69 -23.36
CA LEU A 217 29.31 -10.66 -22.55
C LEU A 217 28.85 -9.44 -23.38
N ALA A 218 29.45 -9.19 -24.55
CA ALA A 218 28.99 -8.15 -25.46
C ALA A 218 27.61 -8.42 -26.08
N VAL A 219 27.14 -9.66 -26.04
CA VAL A 219 25.84 -10.06 -26.59
C VAL A 219 24.94 -10.79 -25.60
N PHE A 220 25.48 -11.29 -24.47
CA PHE A 220 24.74 -12.13 -23.55
C PHE A 220 23.73 -11.32 -22.73
N ARG A 221 22.46 -11.71 -22.86
CA ARG A 221 21.29 -10.99 -22.35
C ARG A 221 21.02 -11.41 -20.91
N LEU A 222 20.57 -10.51 -20.05
CA LEU A 222 20.19 -10.84 -18.67
C LEU A 222 18.97 -11.77 -18.65
N SER A 223 17.87 -11.36 -19.30
CA SER A 223 16.65 -12.17 -19.38
C SER A 223 16.95 -13.50 -20.07
N SER A 224 16.73 -14.62 -19.41
CA SER A 224 16.82 -15.97 -19.98
C SER A 224 15.59 -16.30 -20.82
N LYS A 225 14.40 -15.94 -20.33
CA LYS A 225 13.16 -16.06 -21.08
C LYS A 225 12.58 -14.69 -21.42
N SER A 226 12.06 -13.93 -20.45
CA SER A 226 11.43 -12.63 -20.71
C SER A 226 11.16 -11.81 -19.44
N HIS A 227 11.19 -10.48 -19.60
CA HIS A 227 10.74 -9.46 -18.65
C HIS A 227 9.96 -8.37 -19.41
N TRP A 228 8.69 -8.16 -19.08
CA TRP A 228 7.84 -7.15 -19.71
C TRP A 228 7.16 -6.26 -18.66
N ASP A 229 7.12 -4.96 -18.92
CA ASP A 229 6.19 -4.03 -18.28
C ASP A 229 4.99 -3.84 -19.22
N VAL A 230 3.82 -4.31 -18.78
CA VAL A 230 2.56 -4.28 -19.53
C VAL A 230 1.56 -3.36 -18.82
N PRO A 231 1.38 -2.12 -19.29
CA PRO A 231 0.43 -1.19 -18.67
C PRO A 231 -1.02 -1.55 -19.02
N ILE A 232 -1.86 -1.70 -18.00
CA ILE A 232 -3.28 -2.08 -18.10
C ILE A 232 -4.14 -0.95 -17.54
N ASP A 233 -5.10 -0.47 -18.35
CA ASP A 233 -6.05 0.56 -17.95
C ASP A 233 -7.29 -0.06 -17.29
N VAL A 234 -7.31 -0.05 -15.96
CA VAL A 234 -8.43 -0.54 -15.17
C VAL A 234 -9.35 0.63 -14.81
N ASN A 235 -10.34 0.88 -15.68
CA ASN A 235 -11.37 1.91 -15.49
C ASN A 235 -10.80 3.33 -15.24
N GLY A 236 -9.70 3.68 -15.90
CA GLY A 236 -9.01 4.97 -15.77
C GLY A 236 -7.83 4.95 -14.80
N THR A 237 -7.63 3.86 -14.06
CA THR A 237 -6.45 3.63 -13.22
C THR A 237 -5.44 2.77 -13.98
N MET A 238 -4.25 3.31 -14.22
CA MET A 238 -3.16 2.53 -14.84
C MET A 238 -2.53 1.61 -13.80
N ILE A 239 -2.44 0.32 -14.11
CA ILE A 239 -1.70 -0.69 -13.34
C ILE A 239 -0.68 -1.36 -14.27
N HIS A 240 0.59 -1.36 -13.87
CA HIS A 240 1.68 -2.01 -14.59
C HIS A 240 1.75 -3.49 -14.19
N ALA A 241 1.41 -4.41 -15.10
CA ALA A 241 1.70 -5.84 -14.91
C ALA A 241 3.16 -6.09 -15.28
N LEU A 242 4.01 -6.28 -14.27
CA LEU A 242 5.44 -6.56 -14.42
C LEU A 242 5.62 -8.08 -14.47
N VAL A 243 5.72 -8.62 -15.68
CA VAL A 243 5.64 -10.06 -15.94
C VAL A 243 6.99 -10.63 -16.33
N SER A 244 7.39 -11.72 -15.69
CA SER A 244 8.67 -12.38 -15.98
C SER A 244 8.62 -13.90 -15.88
N HIS A 245 9.66 -14.50 -16.43
CA HIS A 245 9.96 -15.92 -16.28
C HIS A 245 11.48 -16.09 -16.23
N PRO A 246 12.12 -15.87 -15.07
CA PRO A 246 13.56 -16.10 -14.90
C PRO A 246 13.96 -17.56 -15.13
N THR A 247 15.27 -17.80 -15.16
CA THR A 247 15.83 -19.15 -15.28
C THR A 247 15.62 -19.92 -13.97
N PRO A 248 15.33 -21.23 -14.00
CA PRO A 248 15.50 -22.09 -12.82
C PRO A 248 16.94 -22.01 -12.31
N PRO A 249 17.20 -21.94 -10.99
CA PRO A 249 18.53 -21.77 -10.42
C PRO A 249 19.35 -23.08 -10.38
N THR A 250 19.06 -24.02 -11.27
CA THR A 250 19.64 -25.37 -11.30
C THR A 250 20.04 -25.76 -12.73
N PHE A 251 20.45 -27.02 -12.96
CA PHE A 251 20.83 -27.56 -14.28
C PHE A 251 22.18 -27.06 -14.85
N ASP A 252 23.13 -26.76 -13.98
CA ASP A 252 24.48 -26.32 -14.29
C ASP A 252 25.52 -26.87 -13.31
N GLY A 253 26.78 -26.42 -13.42
CA GLY A 253 27.89 -26.91 -12.62
C GLY A 253 28.25 -26.00 -11.43
N PRO A 254 29.40 -26.25 -10.78
CA PRO A 254 29.86 -25.48 -9.62
C PRO A 254 30.05 -23.97 -9.86
N GLU A 255 30.06 -23.52 -11.12
CA GLU A 255 30.07 -22.11 -11.50
C GLU A 255 28.77 -21.37 -11.12
N ASP A 256 27.66 -22.11 -10.99
CA ASP A 256 26.32 -21.60 -10.64
C ASP A 256 25.85 -20.44 -11.55
N ARG A 257 25.86 -20.68 -12.87
CA ARG A 257 25.41 -19.72 -13.89
C ARG A 257 23.95 -19.34 -13.69
N ASN A 258 23.12 -20.34 -13.42
CA ASN A 258 21.68 -20.22 -13.39
C ASN A 258 21.19 -19.63 -12.07
N GLY A 259 21.73 -20.02 -10.92
CA GLY A 259 21.39 -19.40 -9.64
C GLY A 259 21.79 -17.93 -9.61
N ARG A 260 23.00 -17.59 -10.08
CA ARG A 260 23.45 -16.20 -10.19
C ARG A 260 22.66 -15.37 -11.19
N ARG A 261 22.28 -15.95 -12.33
CA ARG A 261 21.45 -15.25 -13.33
C ARG A 261 20.03 -15.05 -12.82
N ASN A 262 19.44 -16.05 -12.19
CA ASN A 262 18.12 -15.94 -11.55
C ASN A 262 18.11 -14.79 -10.54
N HIS A 263 19.14 -14.70 -9.70
CA HIS A 263 19.32 -13.60 -8.76
C HIS A 263 19.25 -12.22 -9.44
N ASP A 264 20.01 -12.02 -10.50
CA ASP A 264 20.06 -10.73 -11.21
C ASP A 264 18.80 -10.46 -12.06
N GLU A 265 18.13 -11.52 -12.56
CA GLU A 265 16.84 -11.41 -13.22
C GLU A 265 15.76 -10.89 -12.24
N ILE A 266 15.71 -11.44 -11.02
CA ILE A 266 14.80 -10.95 -9.97
C ILE A 266 15.17 -9.53 -9.55
N ARG A 267 16.47 -9.23 -9.42
CA ARG A 267 16.96 -7.88 -9.10
C ARG A 267 16.50 -6.83 -10.11
N LEU A 268 16.34 -7.18 -11.39
CA LEU A 268 15.84 -6.25 -12.41
C LEU A 268 14.51 -5.63 -11.96
N TRP A 269 13.56 -6.43 -11.45
CA TRP A 269 12.31 -5.90 -10.93
C TRP A 269 12.48 -5.11 -9.64
N ALA A 270 13.32 -5.58 -8.72
CA ALA A 270 13.59 -4.84 -7.49
C ALA A 270 14.11 -3.43 -7.77
N ASP A 271 15.06 -3.28 -8.70
CA ASP A 271 15.58 -1.98 -9.12
C ASP A 271 14.54 -1.20 -9.95
N TYR A 272 13.76 -1.87 -10.81
CA TYR A 272 12.75 -1.24 -11.68
C TYR A 272 11.64 -0.54 -10.89
N VAL A 273 11.18 -1.14 -9.80
CA VAL A 273 10.11 -0.57 -8.95
C VAL A 273 10.65 0.36 -7.87
N SER A 274 11.96 0.37 -7.62
CA SER A 274 12.60 1.24 -6.62
C SER A 274 12.99 2.58 -7.25
N PRO A 275 12.34 3.71 -6.89
CA PRO A 275 12.66 5.01 -7.45
C PRO A 275 14.16 5.33 -7.33
N GLY A 276 14.78 5.74 -8.44
CA GLY A 276 16.20 6.12 -8.49
C GLY A 276 17.20 4.97 -8.67
N ARG A 277 16.82 3.69 -8.52
CA ARG A 277 17.75 2.55 -8.70
C ARG A 277 17.86 2.06 -10.15
N ALA A 278 16.85 2.31 -10.97
CA ALA A 278 16.75 1.82 -12.35
C ALA A 278 17.44 2.68 -13.44
N ALA A 279 18.27 3.66 -13.10
CA ALA A 279 18.84 4.60 -14.09
C ALA A 279 19.67 3.90 -15.20
N TYR A 280 20.23 2.72 -14.90
CA TYR A 280 21.02 1.92 -15.82
C TYR A 280 20.18 1.04 -16.77
N LEU A 281 18.92 0.77 -16.41
CA LEU A 281 18.04 -0.11 -17.18
C LEU A 281 17.58 0.58 -18.46
N TYR A 282 17.67 -0.14 -19.58
CA TYR A 282 17.11 0.26 -20.87
C TYR A 282 16.25 -0.86 -21.44
N ASP A 283 15.12 -0.48 -22.05
CA ASP A 283 14.26 -1.43 -22.76
C ASP A 283 14.72 -1.66 -24.21
N ASP A 284 14.06 -2.56 -24.92
CA ASP A 284 14.37 -2.92 -26.31
C ASP A 284 14.15 -1.77 -27.32
N LYS A 285 13.47 -0.69 -26.91
CA LYS A 285 13.28 0.54 -27.68
C LYS A 285 14.30 1.63 -27.29
N GLY A 286 15.17 1.35 -26.33
CA GLY A 286 16.22 2.25 -25.82
C GLY A 286 15.73 3.27 -24.79
N ALA A 287 14.51 3.14 -24.26
CA ALA A 287 14.05 4.02 -23.19
C ALA A 287 14.64 3.57 -21.84
N THR A 288 15.19 4.52 -21.09
CA THR A 288 15.91 4.29 -19.84
C THR A 288 15.06 4.56 -18.60
N GLY A 289 15.38 3.92 -17.47
CA GLY A 289 14.76 4.19 -16.18
C GLY A 289 13.66 3.19 -15.78
N GLY A 290 13.18 3.32 -14.54
CA GLY A 290 12.17 2.46 -13.91
C GLY A 290 10.79 3.12 -13.81
N LEU A 291 9.95 2.58 -12.92
CA LEU A 291 8.68 3.20 -12.55
C LEU A 291 8.90 4.46 -11.71
N THR A 292 7.98 5.40 -11.83
CA THR A 292 7.93 6.59 -10.96
C THR A 292 7.42 6.22 -9.57
N ALA A 293 7.81 6.99 -8.55
CA ALA A 293 7.25 6.86 -7.21
C ALA A 293 5.70 6.89 -7.26
N GLY A 294 5.07 6.02 -6.46
CA GLY A 294 3.61 5.89 -6.39
C GLY A 294 2.92 5.20 -7.58
N ALA A 295 3.66 4.67 -8.56
CA ALA A 295 3.05 3.90 -9.65
C ALA A 295 2.38 2.62 -9.12
N ASN A 296 1.18 2.31 -9.63
CA ASN A 296 0.51 1.04 -9.33
C ASN A 296 1.12 -0.06 -10.19
N PHE A 297 1.57 -1.15 -9.58
CA PHE A 297 2.10 -2.30 -10.29
C PHE A 297 1.71 -3.62 -9.64
N VAL A 298 1.80 -4.70 -10.40
CA VAL A 298 1.71 -6.08 -9.90
C VAL A 298 2.86 -6.86 -10.55
N ILE A 299 3.82 -7.32 -9.74
CA ILE A 299 4.88 -8.24 -10.19
C ILE A 299 4.28 -9.64 -10.20
N MET A 300 4.36 -10.34 -11.32
CA MET A 300 3.76 -11.67 -11.43
C MET A 300 4.51 -12.58 -12.40
N GLY A 301 4.54 -13.87 -12.09
CA GLY A 301 5.23 -14.88 -12.89
C GLY A 301 5.86 -15.96 -12.05
N ASP A 302 6.27 -17.03 -12.72
CA ASP A 302 7.21 -18.02 -12.19
C ASP A 302 8.59 -17.35 -12.05
N GLN A 303 8.97 -17.00 -10.82
CA GLN A 303 10.27 -16.41 -10.48
C GLN A 303 11.34 -17.49 -10.25
N ASN A 304 10.98 -18.77 -10.20
CA ASN A 304 11.88 -19.89 -9.94
C ASN A 304 12.72 -19.77 -8.64
N ALA A 305 12.25 -18.98 -7.67
CA ALA A 305 12.98 -18.70 -6.45
C ALA A 305 12.07 -18.79 -5.24
N ASP A 306 12.37 -19.76 -4.37
CA ASP A 306 11.73 -19.93 -3.07
C ASP A 306 12.50 -19.14 -1.99
N PRO A 307 11.82 -18.55 -0.98
CA PRO A 307 12.49 -17.77 0.05
C PRO A 307 13.37 -18.59 1.00
N GLU A 308 13.09 -19.88 1.22
CA GLU A 308 13.65 -20.67 2.32
C GLU A 308 14.27 -22.02 1.89
N ASP A 309 13.65 -22.69 0.92
CA ASP A 309 13.86 -24.12 0.64
C ASP A 309 14.45 -24.40 -0.77
N GLY A 310 14.52 -23.38 -1.63
CA GLY A 310 15.02 -23.50 -3.00
C GLY A 310 16.54 -23.28 -3.15
N ASP A 311 17.05 -23.54 -4.35
CA ASP A 311 18.47 -23.45 -4.69
C ASP A 311 18.92 -22.06 -5.20
N SER A 312 18.10 -21.02 -5.03
CA SER A 312 18.46 -19.66 -5.49
C SER A 312 19.60 -19.08 -4.66
N VAL A 313 20.52 -18.39 -5.35
CA VAL A 313 21.60 -17.62 -4.68
C VAL A 313 21.00 -16.58 -3.75
N ASP A 314 21.48 -16.56 -2.51
CA ASP A 314 21.13 -15.59 -1.46
C ASP A 314 19.61 -15.38 -1.27
N SER A 315 18.80 -16.42 -1.44
CA SER A 315 17.33 -16.34 -1.38
C SER A 315 16.79 -15.21 -2.26
N ALA A 316 17.23 -15.17 -3.52
CA ALA A 316 17.04 -14.06 -4.46
C ALA A 316 15.67 -13.36 -4.43
N ILE A 317 14.57 -14.10 -4.22
CA ILE A 317 13.21 -13.55 -4.18
C ILE A 317 12.98 -12.56 -3.03
N LEU A 318 13.74 -12.65 -1.94
CA LEU A 318 13.69 -11.69 -0.83
C LEU A 318 14.05 -10.27 -1.27
N GLN A 319 14.78 -10.10 -2.38
CA GLN A 319 15.04 -8.79 -2.98
C GLN A 319 13.76 -8.04 -3.40
N ILE A 320 12.66 -8.76 -3.68
CA ILE A 320 11.35 -8.18 -4.00
C ILE A 320 10.41 -8.25 -2.79
N LEU A 321 10.38 -9.39 -2.08
CA LEU A 321 9.45 -9.58 -0.95
C LEU A 321 9.69 -8.59 0.21
N ASN A 322 10.92 -8.13 0.39
CA ASN A 322 11.29 -7.20 1.44
C ASN A 322 11.27 -5.72 0.99
N LEU A 323 10.80 -5.41 -0.22
CA LEU A 323 10.73 -4.03 -0.67
C LEU A 323 9.58 -3.28 0.01
N PRO A 324 9.81 -2.05 0.53
CA PRO A 324 8.80 -1.29 1.25
C PRO A 324 7.61 -0.85 0.37
N ASN A 325 7.77 -0.87 -0.96
CA ASN A 325 6.71 -0.53 -1.90
C ASN A 325 6.02 -1.75 -2.54
N VAL A 326 6.35 -2.97 -2.12
CA VAL A 326 5.65 -4.21 -2.49
C VAL A 326 4.73 -4.64 -1.36
N ASN A 327 3.48 -4.95 -1.69
CA ASN A 327 2.47 -5.39 -0.75
C ASN A 327 2.51 -6.91 -0.56
N THR A 328 2.97 -7.35 0.60
CA THR A 328 3.00 -8.76 1.03
C THR A 328 2.02 -9.05 2.17
N SER A 329 0.99 -8.19 2.32
CA SER A 329 -0.02 -8.28 3.39
C SER A 329 -0.77 -9.61 3.47
N ILE A 330 -0.92 -10.29 2.34
CA ILE A 330 -1.52 -11.63 2.22
C ILE A 330 -0.57 -12.49 1.40
N THR A 331 -0.08 -13.58 1.98
CA THR A 331 0.63 -14.61 1.21
C THR A 331 -0.41 -15.57 0.63
N PRO A 332 -0.48 -15.75 -0.71
CA PRO A 332 -1.38 -16.73 -1.31
C PRO A 332 -1.14 -18.11 -0.71
N ALA A 333 -2.21 -18.80 -0.30
CA ALA A 333 -2.12 -20.09 0.36
C ALA A 333 -3.11 -21.11 -0.22
N SER A 334 -2.89 -22.39 0.08
CA SER A 334 -3.82 -23.48 -0.26
C SER A 334 -3.93 -24.53 0.84
N PRO A 335 -5.08 -25.24 0.91
CA PRO A 335 -5.19 -26.43 1.75
C PRO A 335 -4.51 -27.66 1.13
N GLY A 336 -4.29 -27.69 -0.19
CA GLY A 336 -3.69 -28.82 -0.90
C GLY A 336 -2.18 -28.95 -0.71
N GLY A 337 -1.44 -27.83 -0.65
CA GLY A 337 0.01 -27.83 -0.46
C GLY A 337 0.46 -28.64 0.77
N PRO A 338 -0.05 -28.35 1.99
CA PRO A 338 0.30 -29.12 3.20
C PRO A 338 -0.10 -30.59 3.11
N GLN A 339 -1.23 -30.89 2.44
CA GLN A 339 -1.67 -32.26 2.26
C GLN A 339 -0.71 -33.05 1.36
N GLN A 340 -0.27 -32.45 0.24
CA GLN A 340 0.63 -33.12 -0.69
C GLN A 340 2.05 -33.23 -0.10
N ALA A 341 2.58 -32.15 0.46
CA ALA A 341 3.88 -32.15 1.15
C ALA A 341 3.97 -33.28 2.19
N ALA A 342 2.94 -33.44 3.03
CA ALA A 342 2.87 -34.50 4.02
C ALA A 342 2.74 -35.92 3.41
N ALA A 343 2.03 -36.05 2.30
CA ALA A 343 1.85 -37.34 1.62
C ALA A 343 3.12 -37.79 0.86
N GLN A 344 3.86 -36.84 0.30
CA GLN A 344 5.07 -37.04 -0.48
C GLN A 344 6.30 -37.29 0.41
N GLY A 345 6.43 -36.54 1.51
CA GLY A 345 7.61 -36.62 2.37
C GLY A 345 8.89 -36.24 1.60
N GLY A 346 9.99 -36.96 1.83
CA GLY A 346 11.26 -36.68 1.14
C GLY A 346 11.82 -35.30 1.50
N ALA A 347 12.17 -34.50 0.50
CA ALA A 347 12.59 -33.10 0.66
C ALA A 347 11.56 -32.29 1.46
N ASN A 348 10.27 -32.47 1.17
CA ASN A 348 9.18 -31.77 1.87
C ASN A 348 9.17 -31.98 3.39
N ALA A 349 9.72 -33.10 3.90
CA ALA A 349 9.75 -33.40 5.32
C ALA A 349 10.81 -32.57 6.10
N VAL A 350 11.72 -31.91 5.39
CA VAL A 350 12.79 -31.09 5.97
C VAL A 350 12.72 -29.62 5.56
N HIS A 351 11.72 -29.24 4.74
CA HIS A 351 11.45 -27.86 4.37
C HIS A 351 11.09 -27.01 5.59
N LYS A 352 11.49 -25.74 5.55
CA LYS A 352 11.25 -24.75 6.60
C LYS A 352 10.04 -23.87 6.28
N GLY A 353 9.79 -23.60 4.99
CA GLY A 353 8.64 -22.85 4.52
C GLY A 353 7.33 -23.53 4.92
N ASP A 354 6.29 -22.72 5.13
CA ASP A 354 4.94 -23.27 5.33
C ASP A 354 4.44 -23.83 3.99
N PRO A 355 4.19 -25.15 3.88
CA PRO A 355 3.75 -25.76 2.62
C PRO A 355 2.37 -25.27 2.17
N ALA A 356 1.65 -24.50 2.98
CA ALA A 356 0.46 -23.77 2.55
C ALA A 356 0.78 -22.79 1.41
N PHE A 357 2.00 -22.26 1.35
CA PHE A 357 2.43 -21.26 0.38
C PHE A 357 3.07 -21.86 -0.88
N ASP A 358 3.27 -23.17 -0.93
CA ASP A 358 3.85 -23.84 -2.10
C ASP A 358 2.98 -23.63 -3.34
N THR A 359 3.65 -23.37 -4.47
CA THR A 359 3.00 -23.09 -5.76
C THR A 359 3.39 -24.09 -6.82
N ALA A 360 4.36 -24.97 -6.55
CA ALA A 360 4.80 -26.01 -7.46
C ALA A 360 5.14 -27.32 -6.73
N ASP A 361 5.10 -28.42 -7.48
CA ASP A 361 5.30 -29.78 -7.03
C ASP A 361 6.36 -30.46 -7.89
N PHE A 362 7.59 -30.53 -7.38
CA PHE A 362 8.75 -31.11 -8.07
C PHE A 362 9.14 -32.48 -7.48
N ALA A 363 10.31 -33.00 -7.88
CA ALA A 363 10.75 -34.31 -7.44
C ALA A 363 11.00 -34.38 -5.92
N ASP A 364 10.39 -35.36 -5.25
CA ASP A 364 10.48 -35.55 -3.79
C ASP A 364 11.92 -35.81 -3.26
N GLY A 365 12.86 -36.17 -4.13
CA GLY A 365 14.27 -36.36 -3.76
C GLY A 365 15.04 -35.04 -3.61
N ALA A 366 14.70 -34.06 -4.45
CA ALA A 366 15.08 -32.66 -4.45
C ALA A 366 14.47 -32.02 -5.73
N PRO A 367 13.92 -30.79 -5.66
CA PRO A 367 13.82 -29.95 -4.48
C PRO A 367 12.53 -30.16 -3.67
N GLY A 368 11.57 -30.99 -4.08
CA GLY A 368 10.26 -31.09 -3.45
C GLY A 368 9.32 -29.94 -3.85
N ASN A 369 8.31 -29.66 -3.03
CA ASN A 369 7.35 -28.58 -3.27
C ASN A 369 7.95 -27.24 -2.84
N LEU A 370 7.74 -26.21 -3.65
CA LEU A 370 8.31 -24.88 -3.45
C LEU A 370 7.32 -23.77 -3.80
N ARG A 371 7.51 -22.59 -3.22
CA ARG A 371 6.87 -21.34 -3.64
C ARG A 371 7.74 -20.65 -4.69
N VAL A 372 7.37 -20.79 -5.96
CA VAL A 372 8.13 -20.20 -7.09
C VAL A 372 7.31 -19.27 -7.98
N ASP A 373 5.98 -19.30 -7.87
CA ASP A 373 5.05 -18.46 -8.61
C ASP A 373 4.51 -17.33 -7.75
N TYR A 374 4.49 -16.11 -8.28
CA TYR A 374 4.18 -14.92 -7.50
C TYR A 374 3.12 -14.04 -8.16
N VAL A 375 2.34 -13.36 -7.32
CA VAL A 375 1.50 -12.20 -7.65
C VAL A 375 1.66 -11.20 -6.51
N LEU A 376 2.45 -10.15 -6.75
CA LEU A 376 2.93 -9.21 -5.75
C LEU A 376 2.54 -7.77 -6.15
N PRO A 377 1.40 -7.25 -5.65
CA PRO A 377 0.98 -5.89 -5.92
C PRO A 377 1.90 -4.85 -5.26
N SER A 378 1.87 -3.61 -5.75
CA SER A 378 2.45 -2.46 -5.05
C SER A 378 1.66 -2.14 -3.78
N THR A 379 2.26 -1.44 -2.81
CA THR A 379 1.52 -1.00 -1.61
C THR A 379 0.33 -0.11 -1.94
N SER A 380 0.32 0.58 -3.09
CA SER A 380 -0.82 1.38 -3.59
C SER A 380 -2.03 0.58 -4.04
N LEU A 381 -1.89 -0.74 -4.07
CA LEU A 381 -2.95 -1.68 -4.32
C LEU A 381 -3.17 -2.52 -3.05
N ARG A 382 -4.31 -2.31 -2.39
CA ARG A 382 -4.72 -3.11 -1.23
C ARG A 382 -5.03 -4.53 -1.69
N MET A 383 -4.48 -5.54 -1.01
CA MET A 383 -4.90 -6.93 -1.20
C MET A 383 -6.21 -7.19 -0.45
N ILE A 384 -7.17 -7.77 -1.14
CA ILE A 384 -8.50 -8.12 -0.61
C ILE A 384 -8.57 -9.60 -0.28
N ASP A 385 -8.01 -10.42 -1.16
CA ASP A 385 -7.96 -11.87 -1.04
C ASP A 385 -6.82 -12.42 -1.91
N ALA A 386 -6.29 -13.59 -1.60
CA ALA A 386 -5.26 -14.25 -2.41
C ALA A 386 -5.17 -15.74 -2.11
N GLU A 387 -5.05 -16.57 -3.14
CA GLU A 387 -4.97 -18.03 -2.97
C GLU A 387 -4.04 -18.67 -4.01
N VAL A 388 -3.60 -19.89 -3.67
CA VAL A 388 -3.04 -20.85 -4.62
C VAL A 388 -4.13 -21.87 -4.96
N PHE A 389 -4.40 -22.09 -6.25
CA PHE A 389 -5.33 -23.12 -6.71
C PHE A 389 -4.70 -24.51 -6.56
N TRP A 390 -4.71 -25.02 -5.33
CA TRP A 390 -4.33 -26.39 -5.00
C TRP A 390 -5.36 -26.97 -4.02
N PRO A 391 -6.45 -27.54 -4.54
CA PRO A 391 -7.50 -28.08 -3.68
C PRO A 391 -7.04 -29.38 -3.01
N LEU A 392 -7.77 -29.80 -1.97
CA LEU A 392 -7.56 -31.12 -1.33
C LEU A 392 -7.87 -32.25 -2.31
N ASN A 393 -7.24 -33.42 -2.12
CA ASN A 393 -7.50 -34.61 -2.93
C ASN A 393 -8.93 -35.18 -2.83
N THR A 394 -9.71 -34.72 -1.86
CA THR A 394 -11.15 -35.02 -1.72
C THR A 394 -12.03 -34.08 -2.53
N ASP A 395 -11.49 -32.95 -3.01
CA ASP A 395 -12.19 -32.01 -3.86
C ASP A 395 -12.28 -32.58 -5.30
N PRO A 396 -13.46 -32.54 -5.96
CA PRO A 396 -13.61 -32.97 -7.35
C PRO A 396 -12.69 -32.26 -8.35
N LEU A 397 -12.16 -31.08 -8.01
CA LEU A 397 -11.25 -30.29 -8.82
C LEU A 397 -9.79 -30.71 -8.67
N PHE A 398 -9.45 -31.56 -7.71
CA PHE A 398 -8.08 -32.09 -7.57
C PHE A 398 -7.58 -32.76 -8.84
N ARG A 399 -8.47 -33.33 -9.67
CA ARG A 399 -8.10 -33.89 -10.99
C ARG A 399 -7.40 -32.90 -11.93
N LEU A 400 -7.55 -31.60 -11.71
CA LEU A 400 -6.91 -30.55 -12.52
C LEU A 400 -5.43 -30.37 -12.15
N VAL A 401 -5.08 -30.55 -10.87
CA VAL A 401 -3.69 -30.44 -10.40
C VAL A 401 -3.02 -31.81 -10.26
N GLY A 402 -3.75 -32.78 -9.71
CA GLY A 402 -3.38 -34.19 -9.60
C GLY A 402 -2.07 -34.43 -8.86
N VAL A 403 -1.48 -35.59 -9.17
CA VAL A 403 -0.14 -35.99 -8.74
C VAL A 403 0.65 -36.44 -9.97
N PHE A 404 1.98 -36.38 -9.89
CA PHE A 404 2.84 -36.83 -10.98
C PHE A 404 2.63 -38.32 -11.29
N THR A 405 2.31 -38.65 -12.54
CA THR A 405 2.15 -40.04 -12.99
C THR A 405 3.10 -40.34 -14.15
N PRO A 406 4.19 -41.10 -13.96
CA PRO A 406 5.06 -41.50 -15.06
C PRO A 406 4.36 -42.40 -16.08
N PRO A 407 4.62 -42.26 -17.40
CA PRO A 407 5.46 -41.24 -18.05
C PRO A 407 4.67 -39.97 -18.43
N THR A 408 3.38 -39.88 -18.08
CA THR A 408 2.44 -38.85 -18.54
C THR A 408 2.58 -37.51 -17.82
N GLY A 409 3.25 -37.45 -16.67
CA GLY A 409 3.44 -36.24 -15.88
C GLY A 409 2.21 -35.85 -15.05
N PHE A 410 2.11 -34.55 -14.71
CA PHE A 410 0.92 -33.98 -14.09
C PHE A 410 -0.23 -33.82 -15.09
N PRO A 411 -1.51 -33.84 -14.65
CA PRO A 411 -2.66 -33.60 -15.52
C PRO A 411 -2.65 -32.27 -16.27
N THR A 412 -2.06 -31.23 -15.67
CA THR A 412 -1.99 -29.88 -16.27
C THR A 412 -0.57 -29.34 -16.25
N SER A 413 0.00 -29.16 -15.06
CA SER A 413 1.29 -28.54 -14.81
C SER A 413 1.82 -29.03 -13.46
N ASP A 414 3.13 -29.05 -13.28
CA ASP A 414 3.81 -29.15 -11.99
C ASP A 414 3.64 -27.88 -11.14
N HIS A 415 3.30 -26.75 -11.76
CA HIS A 415 2.92 -25.51 -11.08
C HIS A 415 1.41 -25.40 -10.80
N ARG A 416 1.05 -24.44 -9.96
CA ARG A 416 -0.33 -24.11 -9.55
C ARG A 416 -0.63 -22.66 -9.92
N LEU A 417 -1.89 -22.38 -10.25
CA LEU A 417 -2.33 -21.01 -10.50
C LEU A 417 -2.34 -20.23 -9.17
N VAL A 418 -1.66 -19.10 -9.13
CA VAL A 418 -1.61 -18.18 -7.98
C VAL A 418 -2.34 -16.89 -8.34
N TRP A 419 -3.17 -16.35 -7.45
CA TRP A 419 -3.90 -15.11 -7.71
C TRP A 419 -4.01 -14.20 -6.49
N ALA A 420 -4.21 -12.91 -6.75
CA ALA A 420 -4.54 -11.90 -5.74
C ALA A 420 -5.63 -10.94 -6.27
N ASP A 421 -6.62 -10.66 -5.43
CA ASP A 421 -7.61 -9.61 -5.63
C ASP A 421 -7.07 -8.30 -5.06
N VAL A 422 -6.98 -7.29 -5.92
CA VAL A 422 -6.37 -6.01 -5.56
C VAL A 422 -7.32 -4.84 -5.80
N GLN A 423 -7.23 -3.83 -4.95
CA GLN A 423 -8.02 -2.62 -5.05
C GLN A 423 -7.13 -1.39 -4.93
N ALA A 424 -7.26 -0.43 -5.85
CA ALA A 424 -6.51 0.81 -5.78
C ALA A 424 -6.89 1.61 -4.53
N VAL A 425 -5.86 2.04 -3.79
CA VAL A 425 -6.02 2.96 -2.66
C VAL A 425 -6.05 4.38 -3.21
N THR A 426 -6.96 5.21 -2.70
CA THR A 426 -7.02 6.62 -3.09
C THR A 426 -5.75 7.33 -2.64
N THR A 427 -5.05 8.03 -3.52
CA THR A 427 -3.85 8.82 -3.14
C THR A 427 -4.16 10.31 -3.22
N VAL A 428 -3.91 11.02 -2.13
CA VAL A 428 -3.94 12.49 -2.07
C VAL A 428 -2.56 13.02 -1.73
N THR A 429 -2.36 14.34 -1.84
CA THR A 429 -1.09 14.98 -1.50
C THR A 429 -1.31 16.05 -0.43
N ALA A 430 -0.32 16.23 0.45
CA ALA A 430 -0.32 17.34 1.40
C ALA A 430 -0.02 18.69 0.70
N LYS A 431 -0.58 19.77 1.25
CA LYS A 431 -0.33 21.15 0.78
C LYS A 431 0.78 21.85 1.55
N VAL A 432 0.96 21.46 2.80
CA VAL A 432 1.89 22.04 3.77
C VAL A 432 2.38 20.89 4.65
N GLU A 433 3.62 21.00 5.08
CA GLU A 433 4.20 20.20 6.16
C GLU A 433 4.81 21.11 7.22
N THR A 434 4.91 20.64 8.45
CA THR A 434 5.58 21.37 9.53
C THR A 434 7.10 21.16 9.47
N PRO A 435 7.91 22.05 10.06
CA PRO A 435 9.34 21.79 10.22
C PRO A 435 9.59 20.44 10.92
N PRO A 436 10.63 19.69 10.51
CA PRO A 436 10.92 18.39 11.11
C PRO A 436 11.41 18.54 12.55
N VAL A 437 11.13 17.50 13.33
CA VAL A 437 11.80 17.21 14.60
C VAL A 437 12.56 15.90 14.45
N VAL A 438 13.62 15.73 15.24
CA VAL A 438 14.49 14.56 15.14
C VAL A 438 14.80 14.03 16.54
N ASP A 439 14.44 12.77 16.81
CA ASP A 439 14.78 12.08 18.06
C ASP A 439 16.09 11.30 17.91
N ALA A 440 17.19 12.05 17.72
CA ALA A 440 18.52 11.48 17.57
C ALA A 440 19.60 12.36 18.24
N ASP A 441 20.71 11.73 18.62
CA ASP A 441 21.89 12.43 19.15
C ASP A 441 22.50 13.40 18.12
N VAL A 442 22.44 13.03 16.85
CA VAL A 442 22.95 13.83 15.72
C VAL A 442 21.78 14.41 14.95
N ARG A 443 21.70 15.73 14.88
CA ARG A 443 20.65 16.50 14.19
C ARG A 443 21.28 17.42 13.15
N PRO A 444 21.45 16.95 11.89
CA PRO A 444 22.30 17.60 10.89
C PRO A 444 21.87 19.04 10.54
N GLY A 445 20.58 19.34 10.55
CA GLY A 445 20.03 20.67 10.30
C GLY A 445 19.81 21.51 11.55
N GLY A 446 20.17 21.01 12.74
CA GLY A 446 19.90 21.67 14.02
C GLY A 446 18.43 21.61 14.42
N GLU A 447 17.74 20.55 13.99
CA GLU A 447 16.35 20.26 14.29
C GLU A 447 16.11 20.21 15.81
N PRO A 448 14.91 20.58 16.29
CA PRO A 448 14.54 20.35 17.68
C PRO A 448 14.54 18.86 18.02
N ASN A 449 14.94 18.52 19.25
CA ASN A 449 14.78 17.16 19.74
C ASN A 449 13.31 16.83 19.95
N GLY A 450 12.89 15.69 19.42
CA GLY A 450 11.57 15.14 19.66
C GLY A 450 11.11 14.27 18.52
N ASP A 451 10.03 13.56 18.79
CA ASP A 451 9.37 12.64 17.87
C ASP A 451 7.90 13.07 17.77
N ALA A 452 7.50 13.62 16.63
CA ALA A 452 6.12 14.04 16.40
C ALA A 452 5.15 12.86 16.60
N ASP A 453 3.92 13.14 17.04
CA ASP A 453 2.99 12.05 17.36
C ASP A 453 1.55 12.42 17.06
N ASP A 454 0.97 13.33 17.85
CA ASP A 454 -0.45 13.63 17.79
C ASP A 454 -0.72 15.11 17.53
N PRO A 455 -1.49 15.46 16.49
CA PRO A 455 -1.92 16.82 16.24
C PRO A 455 -3.30 17.10 16.86
N ALA A 456 -3.57 18.37 17.18
CA ALA A 456 -4.91 18.86 17.45
C ALA A 456 -5.16 20.23 16.83
N ILE A 457 -6.30 20.38 16.13
CA ILE A 457 -6.66 21.56 15.34
C ILE A 457 -7.56 22.48 16.15
N TYR A 458 -7.02 23.65 16.51
CA TYR A 458 -7.77 24.69 17.19
C TYR A 458 -8.45 25.65 16.21
N VAL A 459 -9.79 25.68 16.22
CA VAL A 459 -10.58 26.62 15.41
C VAL A 459 -10.78 27.94 16.16
N HIS A 460 -10.19 29.00 15.60
CA HIS A 460 -10.27 30.34 16.18
C HIS A 460 -11.72 30.88 16.18
N PRO A 461 -12.22 31.48 17.28
CA PRO A 461 -13.66 31.70 17.49
C PRO A 461 -14.31 32.73 16.57
N THR A 462 -13.55 33.68 16.02
CA THR A 462 -14.09 34.82 15.25
C THR A 462 -13.40 35.06 13.91
N ASP A 463 -12.29 34.36 13.67
CA ASP A 463 -11.47 34.51 12.46
C ASP A 463 -10.82 33.16 12.14
N PRO A 464 -11.48 32.30 11.35
CA PRO A 464 -10.98 30.96 11.05
C PRO A 464 -9.61 30.93 10.38
N SER A 465 -9.17 32.03 9.75
CA SER A 465 -7.84 32.13 9.13
C SER A 465 -6.70 32.19 10.16
N ARG A 466 -7.03 32.50 11.42
CA ARG A 466 -6.10 32.54 12.57
C ARG A 466 -6.11 31.26 13.41
N SER A 467 -6.80 30.22 12.93
CA SER A 467 -6.73 28.87 13.50
C SER A 467 -5.30 28.35 13.46
N PHE A 468 -5.01 27.34 14.26
CA PHE A 468 -3.66 26.79 14.39
C PHE A 468 -3.73 25.32 14.81
N VAL A 469 -2.60 24.63 14.67
CA VAL A 469 -2.43 23.22 15.03
C VAL A 469 -1.49 23.14 16.23
N ILE A 470 -1.79 22.28 17.18
CA ILE A 470 -0.88 21.93 18.28
C ILE A 470 -0.37 20.53 17.97
N GLY A 471 0.95 20.34 17.88
CA GLY A 471 1.56 19.02 17.74
C GLY A 471 2.24 18.60 19.03
N VAL A 472 2.01 17.36 19.45
CA VAL A 472 2.83 16.71 20.47
C VAL A 472 4.13 16.25 19.83
N LEU A 473 5.22 16.50 20.54
CA LEU A 473 6.55 15.99 20.24
C LEU A 473 6.97 15.13 21.45
N LYS A 474 6.90 13.80 21.33
CA LYS A 474 7.46 12.85 22.31
C LYS A 474 8.90 13.31 22.64
N ASN A 475 9.24 13.38 23.92
CA ASN A 475 10.49 13.96 24.46
C ASN A 475 10.68 15.49 24.25
N GLY A 476 10.01 16.13 23.28
CA GLY A 476 10.17 17.54 22.91
C GLY A 476 9.12 18.51 23.48
N GLY A 477 8.00 18.00 24.00
CA GLY A 477 6.91 18.79 24.55
C GLY A 477 5.82 19.09 23.52
N LEU A 478 5.50 20.36 23.30
CA LEU A 478 4.52 20.80 22.30
C LEU A 478 5.08 21.87 21.36
N GLN A 479 4.63 21.86 20.11
CA GLN A 479 4.74 22.99 19.20
C GLN A 479 3.37 23.44 18.70
N VAL A 480 3.22 24.74 18.48
CA VAL A 480 2.01 25.35 17.92
C VAL A 480 2.35 25.88 16.55
N TYR A 481 1.58 25.53 15.53
CA TYR A 481 1.81 25.89 14.14
C TYR A 481 0.64 26.68 13.57
N ASP A 482 0.90 27.72 12.79
CA ASP A 482 -0.16 28.32 11.99
C ASP A 482 -0.56 27.42 10.79
N LEU A 483 -1.56 27.85 10.01
CA LEU A 483 -2.07 27.09 8.87
C LEU A 483 -1.07 26.97 7.70
N ALA A 484 0.06 27.69 7.75
CA ALA A 484 1.16 27.57 6.80
C ALA A 484 2.31 26.72 7.35
N GLY A 485 2.14 26.07 8.51
CA GLY A 485 3.14 25.21 9.15
C GLY A 485 4.17 25.98 9.96
N ALA A 486 4.07 27.31 10.08
CA ALA A 486 5.07 28.10 10.80
C ALA A 486 4.87 28.01 12.32
N VAL A 487 5.95 27.75 13.05
CA VAL A 487 5.94 27.65 14.52
C VAL A 487 5.59 29.01 15.16
N LEU A 488 4.50 29.03 15.93
CA LEU A 488 4.02 30.16 16.73
C LEU A 488 4.52 30.09 18.18
N GLN A 489 4.68 28.89 18.74
CA GLN A 489 5.11 28.66 20.11
C GLN A 489 5.77 27.29 20.24
N THR A 490 6.78 27.21 21.10
CA THR A 490 7.37 25.96 21.59
C THR A 490 7.22 25.89 23.10
N ILE A 491 6.75 24.76 23.62
CA ILE A 491 6.65 24.45 25.05
C ILE A 491 7.48 23.20 25.30
N ALA A 492 8.67 23.36 25.86
CA ALA A 492 9.62 22.27 26.10
C ALA A 492 10.04 22.22 27.59
N PRO A 493 9.16 21.75 28.50
CA PRO A 493 9.52 21.53 29.89
C PRO A 493 10.54 20.39 30.02
N ALA A 494 11.33 20.40 31.09
CA ALA A 494 12.24 19.31 31.41
C ALA A 494 11.50 18.13 32.08
N ASP A 495 12.03 16.92 31.94
CA ASP A 495 11.54 15.67 32.56
C ASP A 495 10.07 15.37 32.24
N ILE A 496 9.71 15.51 30.96
CA ILE A 496 8.40 15.18 30.42
C ILE A 496 8.55 14.19 29.28
N ARG A 497 7.46 13.49 28.97
CA ARG A 497 7.30 12.79 27.71
C ARG A 497 5.82 12.84 27.34
N TYR A 498 5.43 13.83 26.56
CA TYR A 498 4.05 13.91 26.08
C TYR A 498 3.77 12.82 25.05
N ASN A 499 2.52 12.36 24.97
CA ASN A 499 2.08 11.33 24.02
C ASN A 499 0.97 11.90 23.11
N ASN A 500 -0.28 11.98 23.56
CA ASN A 500 -1.40 12.50 22.76
C ASN A 500 -1.96 13.81 23.33
N ILE A 501 -2.73 14.54 22.52
CA ILE A 501 -3.37 15.82 22.89
C ILE A 501 -4.78 15.94 22.31
N ASP A 502 -5.71 16.49 23.10
CA ASP A 502 -7.06 16.80 22.62
C ASP A 502 -7.57 18.14 23.18
N LEU A 503 -8.60 18.72 22.56
CA LEU A 503 -9.12 20.05 22.83
C LEU A 503 -10.56 20.05 23.34
N GLN A 504 -10.87 20.95 24.28
CA GLN A 504 -12.23 21.26 24.67
C GLN A 504 -12.49 22.77 24.63
N TYR A 505 -13.50 23.16 23.84
CA TYR A 505 -13.96 24.54 23.75
C TYR A 505 -14.93 24.90 24.88
N GLY A 506 -14.82 26.14 25.39
CA GLY A 506 -15.78 26.71 26.34
C GLY A 506 -15.98 25.88 27.60
N PHE A 507 -14.90 25.35 28.17
CA PHE A 507 -14.83 24.71 29.47
C PHE A 507 -15.04 25.74 30.59
N THR A 508 -15.83 25.39 31.61
CA THR A 508 -16.12 26.28 32.73
C THR A 508 -15.09 26.12 33.85
N LEU A 509 -14.23 27.10 34.04
CA LEU A 509 -13.26 27.15 35.13
C LEU A 509 -13.60 28.30 36.09
N GLY A 510 -14.23 27.96 37.21
CA GLY A 510 -14.78 28.96 38.13
C GLY A 510 -15.91 29.75 37.47
N ALA A 511 -15.71 31.06 37.28
CA ALA A 511 -16.67 31.94 36.60
C ALA A 511 -16.34 32.18 35.13
N GLU A 512 -15.21 31.67 34.63
CA GLU A 512 -14.73 31.90 33.26
C GLU A 512 -15.07 30.72 32.33
N GLN A 513 -15.35 31.04 31.07
CA GLN A 513 -15.38 30.09 29.97
C GLN A 513 -14.05 30.17 29.22
N ILE A 514 -13.34 29.06 29.14
CA ILE A 514 -12.01 28.99 28.56
C ILE A 514 -11.95 27.85 27.53
N ASP A 515 -11.04 27.96 26.57
CA ASP A 515 -10.69 26.80 25.76
C ASP A 515 -9.44 26.14 26.35
N ILE A 516 -9.41 24.82 26.32
CA ILE A 516 -8.30 24.04 26.88
C ILE A 516 -7.76 23.03 25.87
N ALA A 517 -6.46 22.77 25.98
CA ALA A 517 -5.80 21.59 25.43
C ALA A 517 -5.36 20.69 26.59
N VAL A 518 -5.45 19.38 26.42
CA VAL A 518 -5.09 18.40 27.44
C VAL A 518 -4.17 17.37 26.81
N ALA A 519 -3.00 17.17 27.40
CA ALA A 519 -2.05 16.16 26.96
C ALA A 519 -1.79 15.11 28.05
N THR A 520 -1.42 13.90 27.64
CA THR A 520 -0.86 12.88 28.53
C THR A 520 0.65 13.07 28.67
N ASP A 521 1.16 12.94 29.90
CA ASP A 521 2.60 12.89 30.18
C ASP A 521 2.97 11.50 30.69
N ARG A 522 3.48 10.67 29.76
CA ARG A 522 3.83 9.27 30.03
C ARG A 522 5.04 9.13 30.96
N ARG A 523 5.90 10.15 31.04
CA ARG A 523 7.04 10.15 31.96
C ARG A 523 6.59 10.23 33.42
N ASN A 524 5.59 11.07 33.68
CA ASN A 524 5.12 11.37 35.03
C ASN A 524 3.80 10.69 35.41
N ASP A 525 3.17 10.00 34.46
CA ASP A 525 1.86 9.35 34.60
C ASP A 525 0.76 10.36 34.99
N LYS A 526 0.63 11.45 34.22
CA LYS A 526 -0.25 12.58 34.53
C LYS A 526 -0.98 13.12 33.29
N LEU A 527 -2.04 13.86 33.56
CA LEU A 527 -2.62 14.81 32.61
C LEU A 527 -1.95 16.18 32.78
N VAL A 528 -1.72 16.87 31.68
CA VAL A 528 -1.25 18.25 31.64
C VAL A 528 -2.28 19.11 30.92
N PHE A 529 -2.66 20.21 31.55
CA PHE A 529 -3.74 21.09 31.08
C PHE A 529 -3.21 22.44 30.65
N PHE A 530 -3.55 22.87 29.45
CA PHE A 530 -3.19 24.17 28.91
C PHE A 530 -4.44 25.01 28.66
N ARG A 531 -4.44 26.26 29.12
CA ARG A 531 -5.37 27.28 28.65
C ARG A 531 -4.94 27.75 27.27
N ILE A 532 -5.88 27.86 26.35
CA ILE A 532 -5.66 28.42 25.01
C ILE A 532 -6.12 29.88 24.98
N ASP A 533 -5.24 30.79 24.61
CA ASP A 533 -5.59 32.18 24.32
C ASP A 533 -5.73 32.41 22.81
N PRO A 534 -6.95 32.61 22.27
CA PRO A 534 -7.16 32.85 20.85
C PRO A 534 -6.51 34.15 20.35
N ALA A 535 -6.37 35.17 21.22
CA ALA A 535 -5.85 36.47 20.80
C ALA A 535 -4.35 36.40 20.51
N SER A 536 -3.58 35.79 21.41
CA SER A 536 -2.13 35.59 21.24
C SER A 536 -1.78 34.32 20.45
N ARG A 537 -2.70 33.35 20.37
CA ARG A 537 -2.47 31.99 19.84
C ARG A 537 -1.39 31.25 20.62
N GLN A 538 -1.41 31.39 21.95
CA GLN A 538 -0.48 30.74 22.86
C GLN A 538 -1.20 29.88 23.90
N LEU A 539 -0.51 28.83 24.34
CA LEU A 539 -0.89 27.91 25.39
C LEU A 539 -0.20 28.28 26.71
N THR A 540 -0.92 28.16 27.82
CA THR A 540 -0.38 28.40 29.18
C THR A 540 -0.78 27.25 30.11
N ASP A 541 0.20 26.66 30.80
CA ASP A 541 -0.02 25.56 31.75
C ASP A 541 -0.87 26.01 32.96
N ILE A 542 -2.01 25.33 33.13
CA ILE A 542 -2.98 25.49 34.21
C ILE A 542 -3.18 24.21 35.01
N THR A 543 -2.25 23.27 34.96
CA THR A 543 -2.29 22.02 35.73
C THR A 543 -2.23 22.29 37.23
N ASP A 544 -3.14 21.67 37.99
CA ASP A 544 -3.09 21.71 39.45
C ASP A 544 -1.88 20.89 39.93
N PRO A 545 -0.91 21.49 40.63
CA PRO A 545 0.26 20.74 41.13
C PRO A 545 -0.12 19.65 42.13
N ALA A 546 -1.33 19.68 42.69
CA ALA A 546 -1.87 18.64 43.56
C ALA A 546 -2.44 17.43 42.78
N LEU A 547 -2.49 17.47 41.45
CA LEU A 547 -2.91 16.32 40.66
C LEU A 547 -1.94 15.15 40.86
N GLY A 548 -2.49 14.05 41.37
CA GLY A 548 -1.80 12.79 41.56
C GLY A 548 -1.52 12.07 40.24
N ARG A 549 -0.79 10.96 40.32
CA ARG A 549 -0.57 10.08 39.18
C ARG A 549 -1.84 9.31 38.82
N LEU A 550 -2.01 8.94 37.54
CA LEU A 550 -3.25 8.35 37.02
C LEU A 550 -3.37 6.85 37.34
N PHE A 551 -2.32 6.07 37.05
CA PHE A 551 -2.31 4.61 37.20
C PHE A 551 -1.36 4.12 38.30
N SER A 552 -0.36 4.93 38.64
CA SER A 552 0.76 4.56 39.53
C SER A 552 0.63 5.09 40.97
N ALA A 553 -0.58 5.26 41.49
CA ALA A 553 -0.81 5.79 42.84
C ALA A 553 -0.17 4.91 43.94
N GLY A 554 1.08 5.23 44.31
CA GLY A 554 1.86 4.53 45.34
C GLY A 554 2.67 3.32 44.87
N ASN A 555 2.76 3.07 43.55
CA ASN A 555 3.57 2.00 42.99
C ASN A 555 4.55 2.54 41.94
N ASP A 556 5.79 2.77 42.36
CA ASP A 556 6.85 3.24 41.45
C ASP A 556 7.22 2.21 40.39
N GLN A 557 6.88 0.92 40.58
CA GLN A 557 7.12 -0.12 39.57
C GLN A 557 6.37 0.16 38.27
N VAL A 558 5.18 0.79 38.34
CA VAL A 558 4.41 1.18 37.13
C VAL A 558 5.17 2.22 36.29
N LEU A 559 5.95 3.09 36.93
CA LEU A 559 6.85 4.02 36.22
C LEU A 559 8.07 3.29 35.66
N VAL A 560 8.62 2.33 36.40
CA VAL A 560 9.78 1.53 35.94
C VAL A 560 9.41 0.69 34.72
N ASP A 561 8.24 0.03 34.75
CA ASP A 561 7.73 -0.82 33.68
C ASP A 561 7.09 -0.01 32.53
N GLN A 562 7.06 1.33 32.65
CA GLN A 562 6.47 2.24 31.67
C GLN A 562 4.98 1.93 31.36
N GLN A 563 4.23 1.41 32.34
CA GLN A 563 2.78 1.16 32.22
C GLN A 563 1.96 2.40 32.62
N THR A 564 2.24 3.54 31.96
CA THR A 564 1.74 4.87 32.34
C THR A 564 0.72 5.42 31.34
N ALA A 565 0.23 6.63 31.58
CA ALA A 565 -0.63 7.37 30.65
C ALA A 565 -0.12 7.36 29.20
N TYR A 566 -1.00 7.10 28.25
CA TYR A 566 -0.66 6.97 26.82
C TYR A 566 -1.65 7.73 25.93
N GLY A 567 -2.62 7.07 25.31
CA GLY A 567 -3.70 7.66 24.51
C GLY A 567 -4.64 8.57 25.29
N ILE A 568 -5.29 9.52 24.61
CA ILE A 568 -6.26 10.45 25.21
C ILE A 568 -7.50 10.67 24.33
N ALA A 569 -8.66 10.92 24.94
CA ALA A 569 -9.81 11.53 24.27
C ALA A 569 -10.67 12.34 25.25
N LEU A 570 -11.00 13.58 24.91
CA LEU A 570 -11.94 14.40 25.66
C LEU A 570 -13.37 14.08 25.26
N TYR A 571 -14.28 14.15 26.24
CA TYR A 571 -15.70 13.93 26.03
C TYR A 571 -16.53 14.94 26.80
N ARG A 572 -17.31 15.76 26.09
CA ARG A 572 -18.36 16.57 26.72
C ARG A 572 -19.71 15.86 26.66
N SER A 573 -20.20 15.46 27.83
CA SER A 573 -21.48 14.80 27.95
C SER A 573 -22.64 15.73 27.57
N ALA A 574 -23.40 15.35 26.53
CA ALA A 574 -24.65 16.02 26.20
C ALA A 574 -25.73 15.80 27.27
N LYS A 575 -25.62 14.72 28.07
CA LYS A 575 -26.56 14.34 29.14
C LYS A 575 -26.37 15.19 30.39
N SER A 576 -25.13 15.34 30.86
CA SER A 576 -24.81 15.99 32.14
C SER A 576 -24.20 17.39 31.98
N GLY A 577 -23.70 17.73 30.79
CA GLY A 577 -22.93 18.95 30.54
C GLY A 577 -21.50 18.93 31.09
N LYS A 578 -21.11 17.86 31.80
CA LYS A 578 -19.75 17.68 32.34
C LYS A 578 -18.76 17.32 31.25
N THR A 579 -17.48 17.60 31.51
CA THR A 579 -16.37 17.23 30.63
C THR A 579 -15.57 16.12 31.29
N PHE A 580 -15.27 15.10 30.51
CA PHE A 580 -14.49 13.93 30.89
C PHE A 580 -13.27 13.81 29.99
N VAL A 581 -12.28 13.06 30.45
CA VAL A 581 -11.11 12.64 29.69
C VAL A 581 -10.94 11.15 29.84
N PHE A 582 -10.76 10.45 28.72
CA PHE A 582 -10.33 9.06 28.66
C PHE A 582 -8.82 9.02 28.49
N VAL A 583 -8.17 8.09 29.19
CA VAL A 583 -6.73 7.86 29.13
C VAL A 583 -6.49 6.36 29.07
N SER A 584 -5.70 5.89 28.09
CA SER A 584 -5.24 4.51 28.05
C SER A 584 -3.95 4.33 28.83
N GLN A 585 -3.70 3.10 29.26
CA GLN A 585 -2.47 2.71 29.94
C GLN A 585 -1.55 1.96 28.97
N ARG A 586 -0.30 2.41 28.84
CA ARG A 586 0.71 1.77 27.98
C ARG A 586 0.97 0.32 28.41
N SER A 587 1.21 -0.55 27.45
CA SER A 587 1.46 -1.99 27.57
C SER A 587 0.40 -2.69 28.44
N ALA A 588 -0.85 -2.25 28.32
CA ALA A 588 -1.98 -2.76 29.07
C ALA A 588 -3.29 -2.64 28.28
N ASP A 589 -4.29 -3.40 28.73
CA ASP A 589 -5.64 -3.47 28.16
C ASP A 589 -6.62 -2.42 28.73
N THR A 590 -6.11 -1.49 29.56
CA THR A 590 -6.92 -0.68 30.47
C THR A 590 -7.13 0.74 29.94
N VAL A 591 -8.38 1.20 30.02
CA VAL A 591 -8.78 2.58 29.78
C VAL A 591 -9.44 3.13 31.05
N ALA A 592 -8.99 4.31 31.48
CA ALA A 592 -9.54 5.04 32.61
C ALA A 592 -10.26 6.30 32.12
N GLN A 593 -11.32 6.68 32.83
CA GLN A 593 -12.09 7.89 32.57
C GLN A 593 -12.07 8.76 33.82
N PHE A 594 -11.79 10.05 33.63
CA PHE A 594 -11.76 11.05 34.69
C PHE A 594 -12.73 12.19 34.38
N GLU A 595 -13.42 12.72 35.38
CA GLU A 595 -14.13 14.00 35.30
C GLU A 595 -13.14 15.15 35.48
N LEU A 596 -13.16 16.13 34.57
CA LEU A 596 -12.37 17.35 34.72
C LEU A 596 -13.04 18.28 35.73
N VAL A 597 -12.28 18.71 36.73
CA VAL A 597 -12.77 19.51 37.86
C VAL A 597 -11.88 20.72 38.10
N ALA A 598 -12.47 21.80 38.62
CA ALA A 598 -11.70 22.97 39.03
C ALA A 598 -10.77 22.62 40.21
N GLY A 599 -9.49 22.89 40.04
CA GLY A 599 -8.46 22.81 41.08
C GLY A 599 -8.32 24.11 41.88
N ALA A 600 -7.26 24.19 42.69
CA ALA A 600 -6.98 25.39 43.48
C ALA A 600 -6.53 26.57 42.59
N ALA A 601 -6.87 27.80 42.99
CA ALA A 601 -6.35 29.04 42.40
C ALA A 601 -6.46 29.14 40.85
N GLY A 602 -7.57 28.68 40.27
CA GLY A 602 -7.80 28.75 38.82
C GLY A 602 -6.98 27.74 38.01
N LYS A 603 -6.54 26.65 38.66
CA LYS A 603 -5.93 25.47 38.02
C LYS A 603 -6.97 24.40 37.72
N LEU A 604 -6.62 23.43 36.89
CA LEU A 604 -7.47 22.33 36.46
C LEU A 604 -6.92 21.00 37.00
N SER A 605 -7.83 20.13 37.44
CA SER A 605 -7.55 18.81 37.98
C SER A 605 -8.53 17.78 37.42
N ALA A 606 -8.37 16.51 37.79
CA ALA A 606 -9.19 15.42 37.31
C ALA A 606 -9.49 14.42 38.43
N THR A 607 -10.69 13.83 38.43
CA THR A 607 -11.11 12.80 39.39
C THR A 607 -11.58 11.54 38.68
N PRO A 608 -11.10 10.33 39.05
CA PRO A 608 -11.49 9.09 38.37
C PRO A 608 -12.98 8.80 38.57
N VAL A 609 -13.66 8.40 37.51
CA VAL A 609 -15.10 8.07 37.53
C VAL A 609 -15.43 6.69 36.98
N ARG A 610 -14.59 6.14 36.11
CA ARG A 610 -14.78 4.82 35.49
C ARG A 610 -13.43 4.26 35.03
N SER A 611 -13.31 2.94 35.01
CA SER A 611 -12.25 2.24 34.29
C SER A 611 -12.82 0.93 33.74
N PHE A 612 -12.28 0.47 32.60
CA PHE A 612 -12.65 -0.78 31.96
C PHE A 612 -11.46 -1.33 31.16
N LYS A 613 -11.60 -2.58 30.74
CA LYS A 613 -10.59 -3.31 29.96
C LYS A 613 -11.16 -3.73 28.62
N LEU A 614 -10.32 -3.73 27.58
CA LEU A 614 -10.62 -4.37 26.31
C LEU A 614 -10.12 -5.82 26.32
N ARG A 615 -10.66 -6.66 25.43
CA ARG A 615 -10.20 -8.06 25.34
C ARG A 615 -8.80 -8.08 24.72
N ILE A 616 -7.98 -9.03 25.17
CA ILE A 616 -6.72 -9.36 24.50
C ILE A 616 -7.05 -10.24 23.28
N PRO A 617 -6.44 -10.02 22.11
CA PRO A 617 -6.54 -10.93 20.97
C PRO A 617 -6.19 -12.38 21.35
N ALA A 618 -6.82 -13.36 20.69
CA ALA A 618 -6.58 -14.77 21.00
C ALA A 618 -5.13 -15.15 20.68
N GLY A 619 -4.41 -15.69 21.67
CA GLY A 619 -2.99 -16.04 21.54
C GLY A 619 -2.03 -14.85 21.71
N GLY A 620 -2.53 -13.65 21.98
CA GLY A 620 -1.71 -12.47 22.28
C GLY A 620 -1.38 -12.32 23.76
N GLU A 621 -0.30 -11.61 24.02
CA GLU A 621 0.16 -11.22 25.35
C GLU A 621 -0.44 -9.86 25.76
N LEU A 622 -0.20 -9.41 27.00
CA LEU A 622 -0.73 -8.13 27.48
C LEU A 622 -0.22 -6.92 26.67
N GLU A 623 0.99 -7.00 26.14
CA GLU A 623 1.57 -5.97 25.27
C GLU A 623 0.85 -5.86 23.93
N ASP A 624 0.29 -6.97 23.41
CA ASP A 624 -0.54 -6.96 22.20
C ASP A 624 -1.92 -6.31 22.43
N ALA A 625 -2.24 -5.99 23.69
CA ALA A 625 -3.46 -5.30 24.07
C ALA A 625 -3.32 -3.77 24.09
N GLN A 626 -2.17 -3.24 23.65
CA GLN A 626 -1.84 -1.81 23.60
C GLN A 626 -2.95 -0.98 22.91
N ILE A 627 -3.23 0.19 23.50
CA ILE A 627 -4.30 1.11 23.11
C ILE A 627 -3.72 2.52 23.03
N GLU A 628 -3.83 3.18 21.89
CA GLU A 628 -3.39 4.56 21.69
C GLU A 628 -4.53 5.44 21.15
N GLY A 629 -4.86 5.26 19.87
CA GLY A 629 -5.85 6.08 19.18
C GLY A 629 -7.22 6.05 19.86
N MET A 630 -7.73 7.22 20.24
CA MET A 630 -9.06 7.36 20.83
C MET A 630 -9.75 8.63 20.35
N VAL A 631 -11.06 8.57 20.16
CA VAL A 631 -11.89 9.75 19.87
C VAL A 631 -13.29 9.58 20.45
N ALA A 632 -13.81 10.62 21.11
CA ALA A 632 -15.16 10.60 21.62
C ALA A 632 -16.12 11.43 20.77
N ASP A 633 -17.24 10.82 20.40
CA ASP A 633 -18.37 11.49 19.77
C ASP A 633 -19.24 12.18 20.81
N HIS A 634 -19.16 13.51 20.85
CA HIS A 634 -19.88 14.35 21.81
C HIS A 634 -21.41 14.33 21.61
N LEU A 635 -21.88 13.96 20.42
CA LEU A 635 -23.31 13.97 20.08
C LEU A 635 -23.94 12.58 20.25
N LEU A 636 -23.21 11.52 19.91
CA LEU A 636 -23.68 10.14 20.05
C LEU A 636 -23.36 9.55 21.43
N GLY A 637 -22.52 10.20 22.23
CA GLY A 637 -22.10 9.69 23.54
C GLY A 637 -21.33 8.38 23.42
N THR A 638 -20.46 8.30 22.42
CA THR A 638 -19.72 7.09 22.05
C THR A 638 -18.22 7.39 22.06
N LEU A 639 -17.41 6.50 22.62
CA LEU A 639 -15.96 6.49 22.53
C LEU A 639 -15.55 5.43 21.50
N TYR A 640 -14.68 5.80 20.58
CA TYR A 640 -13.99 4.87 19.70
C TYR A 640 -12.55 4.71 20.19
N ILE A 641 -12.03 3.49 20.15
CA ILE A 641 -10.73 3.12 20.69
C ILE A 641 -10.03 2.21 19.67
N ALA A 642 -8.83 2.57 19.26
CA ALA A 642 -7.95 1.72 18.48
C ALA A 642 -7.09 0.90 19.43
N GLN A 643 -7.13 -0.41 19.26
CA GLN A 643 -6.24 -1.36 19.92
C GLN A 643 -5.33 -1.91 18.83
N GLU A 644 -4.05 -1.58 18.90
CA GLU A 644 -3.09 -1.60 17.79
C GLU A 644 -3.14 -2.89 16.96
N LYS A 645 -3.05 -4.05 17.63
CA LYS A 645 -3.05 -5.38 16.99
C LYS A 645 -4.42 -6.06 16.93
N ALA A 646 -5.49 -5.39 17.34
CA ALA A 646 -6.83 -5.96 17.35
C ALA A 646 -7.78 -5.27 16.36
N GLY A 647 -7.71 -3.94 16.24
CA GLY A 647 -8.59 -3.11 15.43
C GLY A 647 -9.37 -2.08 16.26
N ILE A 648 -10.56 -1.69 15.78
CA ILE A 648 -11.31 -0.56 16.36
C ILE A 648 -12.50 -1.03 17.18
N TRP A 649 -12.61 -0.47 18.38
CA TRP A 649 -13.65 -0.70 19.35
C TRP A 649 -14.58 0.49 19.51
N LYS A 650 -15.84 0.20 19.84
CA LYS A 650 -16.90 1.16 20.13
C LYS A 650 -17.44 0.91 21.53
N VAL A 651 -17.44 1.95 22.37
CA VAL A 651 -17.83 1.91 23.78
C VAL A 651 -18.73 3.12 24.08
N GLY A 652 -19.70 3.00 25.00
CA GLY A 652 -20.46 4.18 25.43
C GLY A 652 -19.60 5.11 26.29
N ALA A 653 -19.66 6.42 26.04
CA ALA A 653 -18.79 7.43 26.65
C ALA A 653 -19.28 7.96 28.01
N GLU A 654 -20.54 7.75 28.38
CA GLU A 654 -21.02 8.14 29.70
C GLU A 654 -20.41 7.25 30.81
N PRO A 655 -20.13 7.81 32.01
CA PRO A 655 -19.49 7.06 33.09
C PRO A 655 -20.38 5.95 33.69
N ASP A 656 -21.70 6.00 33.45
CA ASP A 656 -22.67 5.03 33.96
C ASP A 656 -23.01 3.90 32.97
N VAL A 657 -22.30 3.80 31.82
CA VAL A 657 -22.54 2.77 30.81
C VAL A 657 -22.00 1.41 31.26
N THR A 658 -22.84 0.39 31.16
CA THR A 658 -22.51 -1.01 31.46
C THR A 658 -22.48 -1.93 30.24
N ALA A 659 -22.87 -1.42 29.07
CA ALA A 659 -22.81 -2.18 27.82
C ALA A 659 -21.36 -2.56 27.50
N ALA A 660 -21.17 -3.80 27.01
CA ALA A 660 -19.86 -4.29 26.63
C ALA A 660 -19.32 -3.56 25.38
N PRO A 661 -18.00 -3.39 25.26
CA PRO A 661 -17.37 -2.93 24.02
C PRO A 661 -17.77 -3.77 22.81
N SER A 662 -18.04 -3.14 21.67
CA SER A 662 -18.28 -3.81 20.40
C SER A 662 -17.16 -3.48 19.42
N GLN A 663 -16.52 -4.48 18.84
CA GLN A 663 -15.53 -4.28 17.79
C GLN A 663 -16.23 -3.93 16.47
N ILE A 664 -15.77 -2.87 15.79
CA ILE A 664 -16.33 -2.39 14.51
C ILE A 664 -15.44 -2.67 13.31
N ASP A 665 -14.13 -2.87 13.53
CA ASP A 665 -13.21 -3.42 12.51
C ASP A 665 -12.04 -4.16 13.17
N GLN A 666 -11.35 -5.00 12.40
CA GLN A 666 -10.20 -5.81 12.82
C GLN A 666 -8.95 -5.45 12.01
N VAL A 667 -7.78 -5.77 12.55
CA VAL A 667 -6.56 -5.83 11.73
C VAL A 667 -6.52 -7.13 10.92
N TYR A 668 -6.03 -7.09 9.68
CA TYR A 668 -5.76 -8.32 8.93
C TYR A 668 -4.51 -9.03 9.49
N PRO A 669 -4.41 -10.38 9.40
CA PRO A 669 -5.28 -11.30 8.65
C PRO A 669 -6.60 -11.69 9.34
N ASN A 670 -6.97 -11.09 10.48
CA ASN A 670 -8.16 -11.48 11.26
C ASN A 670 -9.52 -11.02 10.66
N GLY A 671 -9.56 -10.64 9.38
CA GLY A 671 -10.80 -10.35 8.64
C GLY A 671 -11.33 -8.92 8.74
N GLY A 672 -10.45 -7.91 8.80
CA GLY A 672 -10.82 -6.49 8.76
C GLY A 672 -10.05 -5.64 7.74
N ASN A 673 -10.11 -4.31 7.86
CA ASN A 673 -9.58 -3.37 6.85
C ASN A 673 -8.34 -2.58 7.28
N LEU A 674 -7.71 -2.96 8.39
CA LEU A 674 -6.56 -2.26 8.96
C LEU A 674 -5.32 -3.16 8.92
N LYS A 675 -4.16 -2.59 8.62
CA LYS A 675 -2.88 -3.23 8.93
C LYS A 675 -2.43 -2.74 10.28
N ALA A 676 -2.13 -3.70 11.17
CA ALA A 676 -1.54 -3.36 12.45
C ALA A 676 -0.25 -2.53 12.23
N ASP A 677 -0.05 -1.43 12.95
CA ASP A 677 -0.89 -1.01 14.08
C ASP A 677 -2.07 -0.09 13.71
N ALA A 678 -3.22 -0.31 14.34
CA ALA A 678 -4.37 0.59 14.25
C ALA A 678 -4.17 1.75 15.23
N GLU A 679 -4.03 2.97 14.68
CA GLU A 679 -3.55 4.14 15.42
C GLU A 679 -4.62 5.25 15.52
N GLY A 680 -4.22 6.52 15.37
CA GLY A 680 -5.03 7.72 15.60
C GLY A 680 -6.43 7.65 14.99
N LEU A 681 -7.43 7.99 15.80
CA LEU A 681 -8.84 7.99 15.42
C LEU A 681 -9.39 9.42 15.40
N VAL A 682 -10.16 9.77 14.37
CA VAL A 682 -10.76 11.12 14.25
C VAL A 682 -12.18 11.08 13.71
N ILE A 683 -12.99 12.08 14.02
CA ILE A 683 -14.39 12.17 13.55
C ILE A 683 -14.60 13.40 12.69
N TYR A 684 -14.98 13.18 11.43
CA TYR A 684 -15.53 14.21 10.56
C TYR A 684 -17.05 14.32 10.75
N TYR A 685 -17.53 15.48 11.16
CA TYR A 685 -18.96 15.68 11.46
C TYR A 685 -19.76 16.19 10.26
N LEU A 686 -20.90 15.54 10.00
CA LEU A 686 -21.94 16.00 9.07
C LEU A 686 -23.26 16.31 9.82
N PRO A 687 -24.16 17.10 9.22
CA PRO A 687 -25.51 17.31 9.76
C PRO A 687 -26.28 16.01 10.01
N GLY A 688 -27.19 16.05 10.99
CA GLY A 688 -28.15 14.97 11.22
C GLY A 688 -27.54 13.71 11.85
N GLY A 689 -26.41 13.83 12.56
CA GLY A 689 -25.76 12.69 13.22
C GLY A 689 -24.92 11.82 12.27
N LYS A 690 -24.77 12.23 11.00
CA LYS A 690 -23.91 11.56 10.03
C LYS A 690 -22.47 12.04 10.15
N GLY A 691 -21.58 11.41 9.40
CA GLY A 691 -20.18 11.81 9.32
C GLY A 691 -19.29 10.63 8.98
N TYR A 692 -18.02 10.78 9.30
CA TYR A 692 -17.01 9.75 9.09
C TYR A 692 -16.18 9.54 10.35
N LEU A 693 -15.88 8.29 10.68
CA LEU A 693 -14.79 7.93 11.57
C LEU A 693 -13.60 7.58 10.67
N LEU A 694 -12.43 8.15 10.93
CA LEU A 694 -11.21 7.80 10.25
C LEU A 694 -10.25 7.15 11.24
N ALA A 695 -9.43 6.23 10.73
CA ALA A 695 -8.39 5.55 11.50
C ALA A 695 -7.10 5.50 10.70
N SER A 696 -5.98 5.79 11.34
CA SER A 696 -4.67 5.47 10.79
C SER A 696 -4.44 3.95 10.82
N SER A 697 -4.03 3.41 9.68
CA SER A 697 -3.63 2.02 9.47
C SER A 697 -2.13 2.06 9.22
N GLN A 698 -1.36 2.01 10.32
CA GLN A 698 0.03 2.41 10.34
C GLN A 698 0.89 1.50 9.45
N GLY A 699 0.76 0.18 9.62
CA GLY A 699 1.64 -0.78 8.95
C GLY A 699 1.41 -0.95 7.44
N ASP A 700 0.42 -0.27 6.85
CA ASP A 700 0.31 -0.11 5.39
C ASP A 700 0.28 1.36 4.93
N SER A 701 0.53 2.30 5.86
CA SER A 701 0.56 3.75 5.64
C SER A 701 -0.70 4.26 4.92
N THR A 702 -1.86 3.79 5.37
CA THR A 702 -3.17 4.25 4.87
C THR A 702 -4.07 4.78 5.98
N PHE A 703 -5.16 5.43 5.59
CA PHE A 703 -6.20 5.93 6.46
C PHE A 703 -7.53 5.30 6.04
N ALA A 704 -8.08 4.46 6.90
CA ALA A 704 -9.38 3.83 6.71
C ALA A 704 -10.52 4.80 7.04
N VAL A 705 -11.58 4.78 6.25
CA VAL A 705 -12.75 5.65 6.43
C VAL A 705 -14.00 4.82 6.65
N TYR A 706 -14.76 5.14 7.69
CA TYR A 706 -16.01 4.48 8.07
C TYR A 706 -17.14 5.49 8.15
N THR A 707 -18.39 5.05 8.00
CA THR A 707 -19.53 5.88 8.40
C THR A 707 -19.44 6.18 9.89
N ARG A 708 -19.86 7.37 10.30
CA ARG A 708 -19.98 7.69 11.74
C ARG A 708 -21.22 7.05 12.36
N GLU A 709 -22.31 6.99 11.60
CA GLU A 709 -23.57 6.40 12.04
C GLU A 709 -23.59 4.86 11.98
N GLY A 710 -24.60 4.29 12.64
CA GLY A 710 -24.91 2.87 12.54
C GLY A 710 -23.82 1.96 13.11
N ALA A 711 -23.47 0.93 12.34
CA ALA A 711 -22.43 -0.03 12.65
C ALA A 711 -21.03 0.39 12.17
N ASN A 712 -20.86 1.65 11.74
CA ASN A 712 -19.60 2.18 11.21
C ASN A 712 -19.11 1.41 9.98
N ALA A 713 -19.92 1.38 8.92
CA ALA A 713 -19.58 0.65 7.70
C ALA A 713 -18.33 1.25 7.03
N TYR A 714 -17.38 0.39 6.64
CA TYR A 714 -16.18 0.78 5.89
C TYR A 714 -16.56 1.36 4.52
N LEU A 715 -15.92 2.46 4.15
CA LEU A 715 -16.16 3.21 2.91
C LEU A 715 -14.98 3.16 1.93
N GLY A 716 -13.82 2.69 2.39
CA GLY A 716 -12.56 2.68 1.63
C GLY A 716 -11.40 3.26 2.44
N SER A 717 -10.20 3.22 1.86
CA SER A 717 -9.00 3.82 2.44
C SER A 717 -8.35 4.78 1.46
N PHE A 718 -7.58 5.72 2.00
CA PHE A 718 -6.70 6.59 1.22
C PHE A 718 -5.29 6.64 1.83
N ARG A 719 -4.34 7.21 1.09
CA ARG A 719 -3.00 7.55 1.57
C ARG A 719 -2.66 8.98 1.23
N VAL A 720 -1.70 9.55 1.94
CA VAL A 720 -1.04 10.80 1.55
C VAL A 720 0.28 10.41 0.90
N GLY A 721 0.40 10.59 -0.42
CA GLY A 721 1.60 10.30 -1.18
C GLY A 721 2.39 11.57 -1.50
N ASP A 722 3.56 11.37 -2.10
CA ASP A 722 4.49 12.45 -2.47
C ASP A 722 3.82 13.52 -3.32
N GLY A 723 3.94 14.76 -2.86
CA GLY A 723 3.51 15.96 -3.55
C GLY A 723 4.70 16.84 -3.95
N THR A 724 4.40 17.92 -4.68
CA THR A 724 5.42 18.94 -4.98
C THR A 724 5.74 19.86 -3.80
N ALA A 725 4.90 19.82 -2.75
CA ALA A 725 4.97 20.73 -1.60
C ALA A 725 5.45 20.05 -0.31
N ALA A 726 5.27 18.74 -0.22
CA ALA A 726 5.68 17.87 0.88
C ALA A 726 5.78 16.44 0.31
N ASP A 727 6.62 15.62 0.91
CA ASP A 727 6.65 14.16 0.74
C ASP A 727 5.36 13.51 1.26
N GLY A 728 5.27 12.19 1.07
CA GLY A 728 4.17 11.37 1.55
C GLY A 728 4.06 11.29 3.07
N VAL A 729 3.20 10.39 3.52
CA VAL A 729 3.06 10.04 4.94
C VAL A 729 3.34 8.56 5.07
N GLN A 730 4.24 8.21 5.98
CA GLN A 730 4.50 6.84 6.38
C GLN A 730 4.31 6.68 7.89
N ASN A 731 3.92 5.47 8.30
CA ASN A 731 3.87 5.06 9.72
C ASN A 731 3.13 6.08 10.63
N SER A 732 2.03 6.67 10.15
CA SER A 732 1.30 7.69 10.90
C SER A 732 0.70 7.16 12.20
N ASP A 733 1.07 7.77 13.33
CA ASP A 733 0.41 7.62 14.63
C ASP A 733 -0.87 8.45 14.69
N GLY A 734 -0.77 9.73 15.08
CA GLY A 734 -1.90 10.61 15.34
C GLY A 734 -2.45 11.35 14.11
N ALA A 735 -3.69 11.77 14.22
CA ALA A 735 -4.37 12.61 13.23
C ALA A 735 -5.41 13.50 13.92
N ASP A 736 -5.79 14.60 13.27
CA ASP A 736 -6.99 15.37 13.64
C ASP A 736 -7.66 15.96 12.40
N ILE A 737 -8.98 16.16 12.47
CA ILE A 737 -9.77 16.66 11.37
C ILE A 737 -10.81 17.68 11.80
N VAL A 738 -10.94 18.76 11.03
CA VAL A 738 -12.04 19.71 11.17
C VAL A 738 -12.77 19.89 9.85
N ASN A 739 -14.10 19.88 9.92
CA ASN A 739 -14.94 20.14 8.76
C ASN A 739 -15.10 21.65 8.48
N VAL A 740 -14.71 22.53 9.41
CA VAL A 740 -14.86 24.00 9.30
C VAL A 740 -13.89 24.60 8.27
N GLY A 741 -14.36 25.50 7.41
CA GLY A 741 -13.50 26.23 6.50
C GLY A 741 -12.56 27.21 7.23
N LEU A 742 -11.25 27.01 7.11
CA LEU A 742 -10.21 27.79 7.80
C LEU A 742 -9.63 28.89 6.88
N GLY A 743 -10.51 29.82 6.47
CA GLY A 743 -10.16 30.87 5.53
C GLY A 743 -9.89 30.34 4.11
N SER A 744 -9.02 31.03 3.36
CA SER A 744 -8.66 30.63 1.99
C SER A 744 -7.65 29.49 1.91
N ALA A 745 -6.94 29.18 3.00
CA ALA A 745 -5.96 28.09 3.04
C ALA A 745 -6.65 26.72 2.93
N TYR A 746 -7.67 26.51 3.77
CA TYR A 746 -8.45 25.27 3.85
C TYR A 746 -9.95 25.56 3.84
N PRO A 747 -10.52 26.03 2.71
CA PRO A 747 -11.91 26.45 2.65
C PRO A 747 -12.92 25.30 2.84
N ASN A 748 -12.46 24.05 2.75
CA ASN A 748 -13.29 22.84 2.78
C ASN A 748 -13.08 21.97 4.03
N GLY A 749 -12.33 22.47 5.01
CA GLY A 749 -11.85 21.68 6.14
C GLY A 749 -10.39 21.27 5.97
N LEU A 750 -9.80 20.80 7.06
CA LEU A 750 -8.39 20.45 7.18
C LEU A 750 -8.30 19.09 7.88
N LEU A 751 -7.53 18.19 7.30
CA LEU A 751 -7.00 16.99 7.92
C LEU A 751 -5.52 17.21 8.20
N VAL A 752 -5.06 16.95 9.42
CA VAL A 752 -3.65 16.93 9.80
C VAL A 752 -3.31 15.51 10.21
N VAL A 753 -2.19 15.00 9.71
CA VAL A 753 -1.71 13.64 10.01
C VAL A 753 -0.23 13.68 10.38
N HIS A 754 0.17 12.80 11.29
CA HIS A 754 1.57 12.53 11.59
C HIS A 754 2.27 11.88 10.39
N ASP A 755 3.55 12.19 10.21
CA ASP A 755 4.45 11.47 9.32
C ASP A 755 5.68 10.99 10.10
N GLY A 756 5.75 9.67 10.27
CA GLY A 756 6.79 8.98 11.04
C GLY A 756 8.07 8.70 10.26
N SER A 757 8.17 9.10 8.99
CA SER A 757 9.40 8.93 8.21
C SER A 757 9.62 10.05 7.20
N ASN A 758 9.61 11.29 7.72
CA ASN A 758 9.71 12.51 6.94
C ASN A 758 11.06 12.69 6.22
N ASP A 759 11.02 13.23 5.00
CA ASP A 759 12.19 13.67 4.25
C ASP A 759 12.65 15.10 4.63
N PRO A 760 13.97 15.40 4.59
CA PRO A 760 15.06 14.46 4.34
C PRO A 760 15.26 13.50 5.52
N ALA A 761 15.46 12.22 5.21
CA ALA A 761 15.68 11.19 6.21
C ALA A 761 16.93 11.43 7.08
N VAL A 762 16.81 11.15 8.37
CA VAL A 762 17.91 11.06 9.34
C VAL A 762 17.95 9.64 9.88
N LEU A 763 18.83 8.82 9.30
CA LEU A 763 18.89 7.39 9.64
C LEU A 763 19.64 7.15 10.95
N VAL A 764 19.01 6.41 11.86
CA VAL A 764 19.57 5.94 13.14
C VAL A 764 19.48 4.42 13.21
N GLU A 765 20.42 3.79 13.90
CA GLU A 765 20.35 2.35 14.17
C GLU A 765 19.49 2.13 15.42
N ASP A 766 18.40 1.38 15.28
CA ASP A 766 17.54 0.95 16.38
C ASP A 766 17.29 -0.56 16.26
N ASP A 767 17.53 -1.30 17.35
CA ASP A 767 17.45 -2.77 17.42
C ASP A 767 18.06 -3.57 16.24
N GLY A 768 19.09 -3.00 15.59
CA GLY A 768 19.81 -3.62 14.47
C GLY A 768 19.23 -3.31 13.08
N GLU A 769 18.21 -2.44 13.00
CA GLU A 769 17.64 -1.90 11.77
C GLU A 769 17.94 -0.40 11.64
N LEU A 770 17.93 0.11 10.41
CA LEU A 770 18.10 1.55 10.15
C LEU A 770 16.72 2.19 10.02
N GLU A 771 16.38 3.05 10.97
CA GLU A 771 15.11 3.78 11.01
C GLU A 771 15.30 5.27 10.70
N ASN A 772 14.28 5.91 10.14
CA ASN A 772 14.28 7.36 9.92
C ASN A 772 13.77 8.08 11.18
N ALA A 773 14.64 8.79 11.89
CA ALA A 773 14.28 9.55 13.09
C ALA A 773 13.68 10.93 12.81
N SER A 774 13.50 11.31 11.54
CA SER A 774 12.90 12.60 11.13
C SER A 774 11.39 12.46 11.04
N THR A 775 10.65 13.22 11.86
CA THR A 775 9.17 13.17 11.91
C THR A 775 8.55 14.57 11.88
N ASN A 776 7.34 14.69 11.33
CA ASN A 776 6.58 15.96 11.29
C ASN A 776 5.06 15.75 11.10
N PHE A 777 4.33 16.82 10.75
CA PHE A 777 2.90 16.74 10.42
C PHE A 777 2.61 17.25 9.01
N LYS A 778 1.71 16.57 8.30
CA LYS A 778 1.24 16.94 6.95
C LYS A 778 -0.19 17.48 6.98
N PHE A 779 -0.44 18.55 6.22
CA PHE A 779 -1.74 19.23 6.16
C PHE A 779 -2.42 18.97 4.81
N VAL A 780 -3.58 18.33 4.85
CA VAL A 780 -4.34 17.87 3.69
C VAL A 780 -5.69 18.60 3.61
N ASP A 781 -6.05 19.08 2.42
CA ASP A 781 -7.38 19.65 2.19
C ASP A 781 -8.41 18.50 2.11
N TRP A 782 -9.40 18.52 3.01
CA TRP A 782 -10.41 17.47 3.09
C TRP A 782 -11.13 17.23 1.75
N ARG A 783 -11.28 18.26 0.93
CA ARG A 783 -11.91 18.10 -0.39
C ARG A 783 -11.16 17.11 -1.28
N ASP A 784 -9.83 17.13 -1.21
CA ASP A 784 -9.01 16.30 -2.09
C ASP A 784 -9.16 14.82 -1.69
N VAL A 785 -9.29 14.53 -0.39
CA VAL A 785 -9.71 13.20 0.13
C VAL A 785 -11.10 12.84 -0.38
N ALA A 786 -12.09 13.71 -0.17
CA ALA A 786 -13.47 13.42 -0.53
C ALA A 786 -13.67 13.18 -2.04
N GLN A 787 -12.90 13.87 -2.89
CA GLN A 787 -12.95 13.72 -4.35
C GLN A 787 -12.23 12.48 -4.87
N GLY A 788 -11.27 11.95 -4.10
CA GLY A 788 -10.56 10.72 -4.46
C GLY A 788 -11.42 9.46 -4.30
N PHE A 789 -12.47 9.51 -3.48
CA PHE A 789 -13.44 8.43 -3.35
C PHE A 789 -14.51 8.47 -4.46
N LEU A 790 -15.30 7.39 -4.58
CA LEU A 790 -16.42 7.33 -5.52
C LEU A 790 -17.36 8.52 -5.33
N PRO A 791 -17.92 9.10 -6.42
CA PRO A 791 -18.80 10.27 -6.32
C PRO A 791 -19.93 10.09 -5.31
N GLY A 792 -19.93 10.93 -4.28
CA GLY A 792 -20.94 10.93 -3.22
C GLY A 792 -20.68 9.98 -2.04
N ALA A 793 -19.60 9.19 -2.06
CA ALA A 793 -19.19 8.38 -0.92
C ALA A 793 -18.79 9.26 0.28
N LEU A 794 -17.95 10.27 0.02
CA LEU A 794 -17.54 11.27 0.99
C LEU A 794 -18.11 12.66 0.63
N GLN A 795 -18.61 13.37 1.65
CA GLN A 795 -19.19 14.70 1.51
C GLN A 795 -18.25 15.76 2.09
N VAL A 796 -18.17 16.91 1.41
CA VAL A 796 -17.54 18.12 1.91
C VAL A 796 -18.62 19.01 2.52
N ASN A 797 -18.51 19.31 3.82
CA ASN A 797 -19.48 20.17 4.50
C ASN A 797 -18.82 21.06 5.56
N THR A 798 -18.84 22.37 5.31
CA THR A 798 -18.16 23.36 6.16
C THR A 798 -19.06 24.16 7.08
N VAL A 799 -20.36 23.89 7.05
CA VAL A 799 -21.39 24.69 7.74
C VAL A 799 -22.28 23.88 8.67
N GLY A 800 -22.16 22.55 8.63
CA GLY A 800 -23.08 21.59 9.24
C GLY A 800 -22.72 21.19 10.67
N TYR A 801 -21.51 21.52 11.12
CA TYR A 801 -21.05 21.30 12.48
C TYR A 801 -20.15 22.45 12.92
N ALA A 802 -20.25 22.83 14.20
CA ALA A 802 -19.43 23.85 14.82
C ALA A 802 -18.88 23.31 16.16
N PRO A 803 -17.55 23.17 16.31
CA PRO A 803 -16.94 22.57 17.52
C PRO A 803 -17.33 23.27 18.84
N ARG A 804 -17.61 24.57 18.78
CA ARG A 804 -18.02 25.40 19.93
C ARG A 804 -19.51 25.33 20.27
N ALA A 805 -20.33 24.86 19.33
CA ALA A 805 -21.78 24.80 19.48
C ALA A 805 -22.36 23.53 18.83
N PRO A 806 -21.91 22.33 19.26
CA PRO A 806 -22.21 21.07 18.59
C PRO A 806 -23.71 20.71 18.56
N ASN A 807 -24.50 21.27 19.49
CA ASN A 807 -25.95 21.08 19.61
C ASN A 807 -26.80 22.15 18.90
N SER A 808 -26.18 23.15 18.27
CA SER A 808 -26.92 24.23 17.62
C SER A 808 -27.27 23.86 16.18
N SER A 809 -28.56 23.73 15.87
CA SER A 809 -29.05 23.55 14.49
C SER A 809 -28.93 24.81 13.62
N ARG A 810 -28.09 25.77 14.01
CA ARG A 810 -27.94 27.03 13.28
C ARG A 810 -26.92 26.87 12.16
N ALA A 811 -27.43 26.67 10.95
CA ALA A 811 -26.70 26.98 9.74
C ALA A 811 -26.13 28.40 9.84
N PHE A 812 -24.81 28.55 9.70
CA PHE A 812 -24.20 29.87 9.62
C PHE A 812 -24.67 30.56 8.34
N LEU A 813 -25.14 31.81 8.49
CA LEU A 813 -25.38 32.69 7.36
C LEU A 813 -24.05 32.94 6.64
N PRO A 814 -24.01 32.84 5.30
CA PRO A 814 -22.78 33.09 4.55
C PRO A 814 -22.30 34.52 4.79
N VAL A 815 -20.99 34.68 4.92
CA VAL A 815 -20.31 35.97 4.88
C VAL A 815 -20.72 36.67 3.59
N VAL A 816 -21.27 37.88 3.72
CA VAL A 816 -21.66 38.73 2.59
C VAL A 816 -20.39 39.08 1.80
N GLY A 817 -20.17 38.42 0.66
CA GLY A 817 -18.98 38.70 -0.16
C GLY A 817 -18.60 37.71 -1.26
N GLN A 818 -19.52 36.95 -1.87
CA GLN A 818 -19.24 36.29 -3.16
C GLN A 818 -20.40 36.47 -4.15
N PRO A 819 -20.12 36.82 -5.42
CA PRO A 819 -21.14 36.95 -6.44
C PRO A 819 -21.64 35.57 -6.86
N ALA A 820 -22.98 35.43 -6.93
CA ALA A 820 -23.63 34.21 -7.38
C ALA A 820 -23.20 33.84 -8.81
N ALA A 821 -22.65 32.64 -8.99
CA ALA A 821 -22.49 32.03 -10.30
C ALA A 821 -23.87 31.60 -10.83
N GLY A 822 -24.26 32.17 -11.97
CA GLY A 822 -25.47 31.83 -12.69
C GLY A 822 -25.40 30.42 -13.31
N ARG A 823 -26.59 29.85 -13.46
CA ARG A 823 -26.95 28.53 -14.00
C ARG A 823 -26.19 28.07 -15.22
#